data_AF-W0TG52-F1
#
_entry.id   AF-W0TG52-F1
#
_cell.length_a   1.000
_cell.length_b   1.000
_cell.length_c   1.000
_cell.angle_alpha   90.00
_cell.angle_beta   90.00
_cell.angle_gamma   90.00
#
_symmetry.space_group_name_H-M   'P 1'
#
loop_
_entity.id
_entity.type
_entity.pdbx_description
1 polymer ?
#
loop_
_entity_poly.entity_id
_entity_poly.type
_entity_poly.pdbx_seq_one_letter_code
_entity_poly.pdbx_strand_id
1 'polypeptide(L)'
;MKQCVSSVLDYKCDQATISDVLGQLLVNKVCSSDEVLPIIKNVIPIYPSLNRESKSQLLRLCSYNYNFITQMSEYAKELGEKAESAIYQDVVIDVLKLEKGSLFNYVSVVSRSEAPFLKSGLFGSKIFNALSSRISIVDYLGYMQTQWEYLFLHTHQYERLHLELFLTCLQLNVPLGIDIFIESVILHSHALWNAFLEMFSKGSSIHQRRLFIHHLVPYFNKIIDARSCSVAFTLLSQIPFTLPVYSQCFNWSNVYFKIAYLGALSDTQRVQLFKEILPYFEQIDSYSDDMVAEMLVLLLNHLSEDSRDELYRDPLSLSFVTKRLHSEERLVRERTMFVAKLLTNNKLEYDSDFTIDVPNIKLEKQANVTLPISIDNIPTEKVNSTAQRDLIKQVKTISLQDSDDEDDEDDEDDDQYFRDILFLKDLVIEFDKAEKDDTSELKLLKNTVKLVRQKKDFPTEVAFYSTQLLKSITTLANKFDEPAFEEWKTNALVSIIVVCPDKITVLYEILFSAELSLQQRMVILTAASLAARELRGFNDDFVLKPVYDFPTKRLPWDTESRSEKLNEQGKIQDVSDIKNLGTVWRSKRLDIEKSRLNSTQNINKFRKYATKFFYPLAHAWLNGIDLGSFDKLFKMHYLSVLRMIITCANPHFEFETMQTLMEEVLKDAIKQQIPIS
;
A
#
# COMPACT_ATOMS: atom_id res chain seq x y z
N MET A 1 10.27 -43.62 -37.14
CA MET A 1 10.26 -42.15 -37.15
C MET A 1 8.91 -41.69 -37.69
N LYS A 2 7.95 -41.34 -36.83
CA LYS A 2 6.75 -40.63 -37.31
C LYS A 2 7.21 -39.20 -37.63
N GLN A 3 7.09 -38.78 -38.88
CA GLN A 3 7.33 -37.37 -39.23
C GLN A 3 6.40 -36.50 -38.38
N CYS A 4 6.96 -35.47 -37.75
CA CYS A 4 6.23 -34.54 -36.91
C CYS A 4 5.17 -33.84 -37.80
N VAL A 5 3.89 -33.92 -37.44
CA VAL A 5 2.79 -33.34 -38.27
C VAL A 5 2.98 -31.83 -38.44
N SER A 6 3.62 -31.17 -37.48
CA SER A 6 3.99 -29.75 -37.50
C SER A 6 5.06 -29.39 -38.55
N SER A 7 5.88 -30.34 -39.02
CA SER A 7 6.96 -30.06 -39.98
C SER A 7 6.46 -29.60 -41.36
N VAL A 8 5.18 -29.83 -41.65
CA VAL A 8 4.50 -29.31 -42.85
C VAL A 8 4.41 -27.78 -42.78
N LEU A 9 4.31 -27.21 -41.57
CA LEU A 9 4.18 -25.76 -41.33
C LEU A 9 5.49 -24.98 -41.50
N ASP A 10 6.63 -25.66 -41.71
CA ASP A 10 7.91 -25.00 -42.03
C ASP A 10 7.96 -24.50 -43.50
N TYR A 11 7.00 -24.91 -44.32
CA TYR A 11 6.84 -24.46 -45.70
C TYR A 11 5.68 -23.46 -45.81
N LYS A 12 5.61 -22.70 -46.91
CA LYS A 12 4.45 -21.81 -47.17
C LYS A 12 3.17 -22.66 -47.25
N CYS A 13 2.26 -22.48 -46.30
CA CYS A 13 1.01 -23.23 -46.21
C CYS A 13 -0.21 -22.34 -46.47
N ASP A 14 -1.23 -22.93 -47.10
CA ASP A 14 -2.56 -22.33 -47.21
C ASP A 14 -3.34 -22.42 -45.89
N GLN A 15 -4.32 -21.53 -45.69
CA GLN A 15 -5.11 -21.48 -44.46
C GLN A 15 -5.88 -22.78 -44.16
N ALA A 16 -6.29 -23.52 -45.20
CA ALA A 16 -6.95 -24.82 -45.05
C ALA A 16 -6.00 -25.87 -44.44
N THR A 17 -4.76 -25.93 -44.92
CA THR A 17 -3.72 -26.83 -44.40
C THR A 17 -3.38 -26.51 -42.95
N ILE A 18 -3.34 -25.24 -42.57
CA ILE A 18 -3.12 -24.81 -41.18
C ILE A 18 -4.26 -25.31 -40.28
N SER A 19 -5.52 -25.19 -40.72
CA SER A 19 -6.67 -25.66 -39.94
C SER A 19 -6.67 -27.18 -39.75
N ASP A 20 -6.32 -27.94 -40.79
CA ASP A 20 -6.25 -29.41 -40.72
C ASP A 20 -5.14 -29.87 -39.75
N VAL A 21 -3.97 -29.23 -39.79
CA VAL A 21 -2.86 -29.55 -38.89
C VAL A 21 -3.21 -29.20 -37.43
N LEU A 22 -3.80 -28.02 -37.18
CA LEU A 22 -4.25 -27.64 -35.83
C LEU A 22 -5.34 -28.58 -35.32
N GLY A 23 -6.28 -28.99 -36.18
CA GLY A 23 -7.31 -29.96 -35.86
C GLY A 23 -6.73 -31.33 -35.47
N GLN A 24 -5.72 -31.83 -36.18
CA GLN A 24 -5.05 -33.10 -35.86
C GLN A 24 -4.28 -33.03 -34.53
N LEU A 25 -3.62 -31.91 -34.23
CA LEU A 25 -2.89 -31.72 -32.97
C LEU A 25 -3.84 -31.60 -31.76
N LEU A 26 -5.02 -31.00 -31.95
CA LEU A 26 -6.05 -30.91 -30.90
C LEU A 26 -6.58 -32.28 -30.44
N VAL A 27 -6.59 -33.29 -31.33
CA VAL A 27 -7.02 -34.65 -30.97
C VAL A 27 -6.10 -35.24 -29.90
N ASN A 28 -4.80 -34.94 -29.95
CA ASN A 28 -3.81 -35.45 -29.01
C ASN A 28 -3.76 -34.64 -27.69
N LYS A 29 -4.28 -33.40 -27.68
CA LYS A 29 -4.30 -32.40 -26.59
C LYS A 29 -2.93 -31.97 -26.05
N VAL A 30 -1.95 -32.85 -25.99
CA VAL A 30 -0.58 -32.59 -25.54
C VAL A 30 0.32 -32.43 -26.76
N CYS A 31 1.07 -31.32 -26.80
CA CYS A 31 2.04 -31.03 -27.85
C CYS A 31 3.46 -31.02 -27.27
N SER A 32 4.38 -31.65 -28.00
CA SER A 32 5.82 -31.59 -27.71
C SER A 32 6.43 -30.25 -28.13
N SER A 33 7.58 -29.88 -27.56
CA SER A 33 8.27 -28.61 -27.92
C SER A 33 8.59 -28.52 -29.41
N ASP A 34 8.88 -29.66 -30.06
CA ASP A 34 9.17 -29.75 -31.50
C ASP A 34 7.93 -29.52 -32.37
N GLU A 35 6.73 -29.72 -31.81
CA GLU A 35 5.45 -29.44 -32.50
C GLU A 35 5.03 -27.98 -32.36
N VAL A 36 5.43 -27.33 -31.26
CA VAL A 36 5.06 -25.94 -30.92
C VAL A 36 5.90 -24.92 -31.70
N LEU A 37 7.20 -25.17 -31.87
CA LEU A 37 8.12 -24.22 -32.52
C LEU A 37 7.73 -23.81 -33.96
N PRO A 38 7.35 -24.74 -34.86
CA PRO A 38 6.87 -24.38 -36.20
C PRO A 38 5.61 -23.51 -36.18
N ILE A 39 4.71 -23.76 -35.21
CA ILE A 39 3.47 -22.99 -35.05
C ILE A 39 3.81 -21.57 -34.60
N ILE A 40 4.68 -21.40 -33.60
CA ILE A 40 5.14 -20.09 -33.11
C ILE A 40 5.79 -19.29 -34.24
N LYS A 41 6.64 -19.91 -35.05
CA LYS A 41 7.37 -19.20 -36.12
C LYS A 41 6.51 -18.85 -37.33
N ASN A 42 5.63 -19.74 -37.76
CA ASN A 42 4.99 -19.63 -39.08
C ASN A 42 3.48 -19.38 -39.03
N VAL A 43 2.80 -19.74 -37.93
CA VAL A 43 1.33 -19.59 -37.80
C VAL A 43 0.95 -18.38 -36.94
N ILE A 44 1.68 -18.08 -35.86
CA ILE A 44 1.36 -16.93 -35.01
C ILE A 44 1.51 -15.57 -35.73
N PRO A 45 2.51 -15.31 -36.59
CA PRO A 45 2.60 -14.03 -37.30
C PRO A 45 1.39 -13.71 -38.18
N ILE A 46 0.70 -14.73 -38.69
CA ILE A 46 -0.49 -14.60 -39.53
C ILE A 46 -1.79 -14.68 -38.71
N TYR A 47 -1.71 -14.75 -37.38
CA TYR A 47 -2.86 -14.86 -36.48
C TYR A 47 -3.99 -13.86 -36.78
N PRO A 48 -3.73 -12.55 -37.00
CA PRO A 48 -4.81 -11.59 -37.29
C PRO A 48 -5.62 -11.98 -38.53
N SER A 49 -4.97 -12.59 -39.52
CA SER A 49 -5.53 -12.97 -40.82
C SER A 49 -6.18 -14.36 -40.85
N LEU A 50 -6.06 -15.15 -39.77
CA LEU A 50 -6.68 -16.48 -39.68
C LEU A 50 -8.21 -16.40 -39.60
N ASN A 51 -8.88 -17.42 -40.15
CA ASN A 51 -10.33 -17.57 -40.03
C ASN A 51 -10.74 -17.85 -38.56
N ARG A 52 -12.04 -17.74 -38.25
CA ARG A 52 -12.54 -17.92 -36.86
C ARG A 52 -12.32 -19.35 -36.33
N GLU A 53 -12.40 -20.35 -37.20
CA GLU A 53 -12.27 -21.76 -36.82
C GLU A 53 -10.82 -22.11 -36.43
N SER A 54 -9.85 -21.79 -37.28
CA SER A 54 -8.43 -21.98 -37.02
C SER A 54 -7.96 -21.14 -35.82
N LYS A 55 -8.51 -19.92 -35.61
CA LYS A 55 -8.27 -19.15 -34.38
C LYS A 55 -8.76 -19.89 -33.14
N SER A 56 -10.00 -20.39 -33.14
CA SER A 56 -10.53 -21.15 -32.00
C SER A 56 -9.74 -22.43 -31.75
N GLN A 57 -9.32 -23.14 -32.82
CA GLN A 57 -8.51 -24.34 -32.72
C GLN A 57 -7.14 -24.04 -32.09
N LEU A 58 -6.47 -22.98 -32.54
CA LEU A 58 -5.20 -22.54 -31.99
C LEU A 58 -5.32 -22.16 -30.51
N LEU A 59 -6.32 -21.36 -30.14
CA LEU A 59 -6.52 -20.93 -28.75
C LEU A 59 -6.78 -22.13 -27.82
N ARG A 60 -7.62 -23.08 -28.26
CA ARG A 60 -7.85 -24.34 -27.52
C ARG A 60 -6.58 -25.14 -27.36
N LEU A 61 -5.75 -25.23 -28.39
CA LEU A 61 -4.48 -25.95 -28.32
C LEU A 61 -3.53 -25.31 -27.31
N CYS A 62 -3.47 -23.97 -27.26
CA CYS A 62 -2.74 -23.24 -26.23
C CYS A 62 -3.34 -23.46 -24.82
N SER A 63 -4.66 -23.58 -24.69
CA SER A 63 -5.33 -23.82 -23.39
C SER A 63 -4.97 -25.17 -22.75
N TYR A 64 -4.49 -26.15 -23.53
CA TYR A 64 -4.03 -27.45 -23.02
C TYR A 64 -2.53 -27.49 -22.74
N ASN A 65 -1.74 -26.60 -23.36
CA ASN A 65 -0.28 -26.66 -23.33
C ASN A 65 0.33 -25.41 -22.72
N TYR A 66 0.67 -25.48 -21.43
CA TYR A 66 1.36 -24.39 -20.73
C TYR A 66 2.70 -24.01 -21.38
N ASN A 67 3.47 -25.01 -21.82
CA ASN A 67 4.75 -24.82 -22.52
C ASN A 67 4.60 -23.98 -23.79
N PHE A 68 3.43 -24.01 -24.44
CA PHE A 68 3.16 -23.17 -25.59
C PHE A 68 3.13 -21.70 -25.16
N ILE A 69 2.36 -21.37 -24.12
CA ILE A 69 2.24 -20.00 -23.64
C ILE A 69 3.58 -19.45 -23.14
N THR A 70 4.37 -20.26 -22.43
CA THR A 70 5.68 -19.81 -21.93
C THR A 70 6.65 -19.52 -23.07
N GLN A 71 6.80 -20.44 -24.03
CA GLN A 71 7.67 -20.23 -25.19
C GLN A 71 7.22 -19.03 -26.02
N MET A 72 5.91 -18.85 -26.19
CA MET A 72 5.35 -17.69 -26.89
C MET A 72 5.63 -16.37 -26.14
N SER A 73 5.53 -16.38 -24.81
CA SER A 73 5.83 -15.21 -23.98
C SER A 73 7.33 -14.88 -23.97
N GLU A 74 8.20 -15.88 -23.96
CA GLU A 74 9.65 -15.73 -24.07
C GLU A 74 10.04 -15.21 -25.45
N TYR A 75 9.46 -15.76 -26.52
CA TYR A 75 9.70 -15.31 -27.89
C TYR A 75 9.24 -13.86 -28.10
N ALA A 76 8.07 -13.48 -27.56
CA ALA A 76 7.59 -12.11 -27.58
C ALA A 76 8.56 -11.15 -26.86
N LYS A 77 9.20 -11.60 -25.77
CA LYS A 77 10.19 -10.83 -25.03
C LYS A 77 11.50 -10.67 -25.81
N GLU A 78 11.96 -11.73 -26.49
CA GLU A 78 13.16 -11.68 -27.35
C GLU A 78 13.00 -10.73 -28.55
N LEU A 79 11.79 -10.62 -29.10
CA LEU A 79 11.47 -9.73 -30.21
C LEU A 79 11.50 -8.23 -29.83
N GLY A 80 11.42 -7.88 -28.53
CA GLY A 80 11.47 -6.50 -28.04
C GLY A 80 10.27 -5.65 -28.49
N GLU A 81 10.49 -4.35 -28.75
CA GLU A 81 9.42 -3.38 -29.13
C GLU A 81 8.97 -3.48 -30.61
N LYS A 82 9.28 -4.57 -31.31
CA LYS A 82 8.84 -4.75 -32.70
C LYS A 82 7.32 -4.94 -32.77
N ALA A 83 6.70 -4.42 -33.83
CA ALA A 83 5.27 -4.60 -34.11
C ALA A 83 4.85 -6.10 -34.15
N GLU A 84 5.78 -6.99 -34.48
CA GLU A 84 5.57 -8.44 -34.48
C GLU A 84 5.35 -9.00 -33.08
N SER A 85 6.10 -8.54 -32.06
CA SER A 85 5.91 -8.97 -30.65
C SER A 85 4.48 -8.74 -30.17
N ALA A 86 3.89 -7.66 -30.67
CA ALA A 86 2.53 -7.27 -30.39
C ALA A 86 1.52 -8.36 -30.79
N ILE A 87 1.74 -9.09 -31.89
CA ILE A 87 0.86 -10.16 -32.36
C ILE A 87 0.91 -11.36 -31.41
N TYR A 88 2.11 -11.73 -30.95
CA TYR A 88 2.29 -12.84 -29.99
C TYR A 88 1.61 -12.54 -28.65
N GLN A 89 1.75 -11.31 -28.15
CA GLN A 89 1.08 -10.86 -26.94
C GLN A 89 -0.45 -10.94 -27.07
N ASP A 90 -1.00 -10.51 -28.21
CA ASP A 90 -2.45 -10.56 -28.47
C ASP A 90 -2.97 -12.00 -28.43
N VAL A 91 -2.23 -12.98 -28.96
CA VAL A 91 -2.61 -14.40 -28.85
C VAL A 91 -2.64 -14.86 -27.39
N VAL A 92 -1.61 -14.56 -26.59
CA VAL A 92 -1.58 -14.97 -25.18
C VAL A 92 -2.75 -14.35 -24.40
N ILE A 93 -3.06 -13.07 -24.66
CA ILE A 93 -4.20 -12.37 -24.06
C ILE A 93 -5.51 -13.05 -24.45
N ASP A 94 -5.69 -13.36 -25.73
CA ASP A 94 -6.90 -14.03 -26.22
C ASP A 94 -7.06 -15.43 -25.63
N VAL A 95 -5.97 -16.17 -25.37
CA VAL A 95 -6.04 -17.45 -24.66
C VAL A 95 -6.54 -17.25 -23.23
N LEU A 96 -5.92 -16.34 -22.47
CA LEU A 96 -6.31 -16.09 -21.07
C LEU A 96 -7.75 -15.55 -20.94
N LYS A 97 -8.20 -14.77 -21.91
CA LYS A 97 -9.51 -14.11 -21.92
C LYS A 97 -10.64 -14.99 -22.43
N LEU A 98 -10.43 -15.73 -23.52
CA LEU A 98 -11.49 -16.49 -24.19
C LEU A 98 -11.59 -17.92 -23.68
N GLU A 99 -10.46 -18.56 -23.35
CA GLU A 99 -10.42 -19.96 -22.91
C GLU A 99 -10.35 -20.04 -21.37
N LYS A 100 -11.52 -19.94 -20.72
CA LYS A 100 -11.69 -19.93 -19.24
C LYS A 100 -11.14 -21.16 -18.51
N GLY A 101 -10.93 -22.27 -19.21
CA GLY A 101 -10.45 -23.53 -18.64
C GLY A 101 -8.95 -23.73 -18.69
N SER A 102 -8.18 -22.74 -19.15
CA SER A 102 -6.74 -22.86 -19.36
C SER A 102 -6.00 -23.23 -18.07
N LEU A 103 -6.28 -22.55 -16.95
CA LEU A 103 -5.65 -22.84 -15.67
C LEU A 103 -5.96 -24.27 -15.19
N PHE A 104 -7.22 -24.70 -15.27
CA PHE A 104 -7.65 -26.05 -14.90
C PHE A 104 -6.90 -27.11 -15.71
N ASN A 105 -6.80 -26.92 -17.02
CA ASN A 105 -6.08 -27.84 -17.89
C ASN A 105 -4.59 -27.90 -17.52
N TYR A 106 -3.94 -26.77 -17.28
CA TYR A 106 -2.52 -26.74 -16.89
C TYR A 106 -2.28 -27.45 -15.58
N VAL A 107 -3.09 -27.19 -14.56
CA VAL A 107 -2.93 -27.85 -13.26
C VAL A 107 -3.18 -29.36 -13.35
N SER A 108 -4.08 -29.81 -14.23
CA SER A 108 -4.36 -31.24 -14.43
C SER A 108 -3.23 -32.03 -15.11
N VAL A 109 -2.40 -31.36 -15.91
CA VAL A 109 -1.33 -32.00 -16.72
C VAL A 109 0.06 -31.83 -16.08
N VAL A 110 0.26 -30.76 -15.31
CA VAL A 110 1.58 -30.37 -14.79
C VAL A 110 2.15 -31.38 -13.80
N SER A 111 3.41 -31.78 -14.04
CA SER A 111 4.16 -32.62 -13.11
C SER A 111 4.65 -31.84 -11.88
N ARG A 112 4.96 -32.53 -10.77
CA ARG A 112 5.49 -31.88 -9.55
C ARG A 112 6.77 -31.07 -9.79
N SER A 113 7.61 -31.46 -10.74
CA SER A 113 8.81 -30.73 -11.14
C SER A 113 8.52 -29.48 -11.96
N GLU A 114 7.40 -29.45 -12.70
CA GLU A 114 7.00 -28.33 -13.56
C GLU A 114 6.13 -27.31 -12.83
N ALA A 115 5.54 -27.68 -11.68
CA ALA A 115 4.68 -26.82 -10.88
C ALA A 115 5.32 -25.46 -10.47
N PRO A 116 6.60 -25.38 -10.06
CA PRO A 116 7.24 -24.09 -9.80
C PRO A 116 7.33 -23.19 -11.04
N PHE A 117 7.48 -23.79 -12.23
CA PHE A 117 7.51 -23.04 -13.48
C PHE A 117 6.14 -22.48 -13.80
N LEU A 118 5.07 -23.27 -13.66
CA LEU A 118 3.68 -22.82 -13.79
C LEU A 118 3.39 -21.64 -12.85
N LYS A 119 3.74 -21.82 -11.56
CA LYS A 119 3.62 -20.79 -10.52
C LYS A 119 4.35 -19.51 -10.91
N SER A 120 5.65 -19.61 -11.25
CA SER A 120 6.44 -18.43 -11.63
C SER A 120 5.96 -17.75 -12.91
N GLY A 121 5.38 -18.52 -13.84
CA GLY A 121 4.86 -18.04 -15.11
C GLY A 121 3.63 -17.18 -14.94
N LEU A 122 2.56 -17.79 -14.42
CA LEU A 122 1.24 -17.17 -14.30
C LEU A 122 1.14 -16.25 -13.08
N PHE A 123 1.69 -16.66 -11.94
CA PHE A 123 1.50 -15.97 -10.66
C PHE A 123 2.78 -15.32 -10.12
N GLY A 124 3.95 -15.61 -10.68
CA GLY A 124 5.22 -14.92 -10.42
C GLY A 124 5.51 -13.79 -11.40
N SER A 125 4.47 -13.23 -12.02
CA SER A 125 4.50 -12.09 -12.94
C SER A 125 5.32 -12.27 -14.22
N LYS A 126 5.86 -13.43 -14.58
CA LYS A 126 6.64 -13.58 -15.82
C LYS A 126 5.80 -13.35 -17.08
N ILE A 127 4.64 -14.01 -17.17
CA ILE A 127 3.70 -13.82 -18.29
C ILE A 127 3.13 -12.42 -18.24
N PHE A 128 2.69 -11.95 -17.07
CA PHE A 128 2.20 -10.59 -16.91
C PHE A 128 3.23 -9.54 -17.37
N ASN A 129 4.50 -9.66 -16.99
CA ASN A 129 5.57 -8.76 -17.40
C ASN A 129 5.78 -8.77 -18.92
N ALA A 130 5.66 -9.93 -19.58
CA ALA A 130 5.71 -10.04 -21.03
C ALA A 130 4.52 -9.35 -21.71
N LEU A 131 3.35 -9.29 -21.05
CA LEU A 131 2.11 -8.68 -21.53
C LEU A 131 1.89 -7.25 -21.03
N SER A 132 2.73 -6.75 -20.11
CA SER A 132 2.55 -5.47 -19.39
C SER A 132 2.46 -4.25 -20.32
N SER A 133 2.98 -4.36 -21.54
CA SER A 133 2.86 -3.33 -22.57
C SER A 133 1.44 -3.19 -23.17
N ARG A 134 0.58 -4.19 -22.97
CA ARG A 134 -0.75 -4.36 -23.61
C ARG A 134 -1.90 -4.41 -22.61
N ILE A 135 -1.72 -5.06 -21.45
CA ILE A 135 -2.78 -5.25 -20.45
C ILE A 135 -2.38 -4.67 -19.09
N SER A 136 -3.37 -4.21 -18.34
CA SER A 136 -3.17 -3.80 -16.94
C SER A 136 -3.18 -5.01 -16.00
N ILE A 137 -2.68 -4.83 -14.78
CA ILE A 137 -2.77 -5.88 -13.74
C ILE A 137 -4.23 -6.17 -13.39
N VAL A 138 -5.12 -5.17 -13.42
CA VAL A 138 -6.56 -5.36 -13.17
C VAL A 138 -7.18 -6.25 -14.23
N ASP A 139 -6.87 -6.02 -15.51
CA ASP A 139 -7.35 -6.88 -16.61
C ASP A 139 -6.82 -8.31 -16.46
N TYR A 140 -5.54 -8.46 -16.10
CA TYR A 140 -4.91 -9.75 -15.88
C TYR A 140 -5.56 -10.52 -14.72
N LEU A 141 -5.79 -9.84 -13.59
CA LEU A 141 -6.48 -10.41 -12.44
C LEU A 141 -7.94 -10.73 -12.77
N GLY A 142 -8.62 -9.91 -13.58
CA GLY A 142 -9.96 -10.20 -14.08
C GLY A 142 -10.00 -11.44 -14.98
N TYR A 143 -8.98 -11.66 -15.81
CA TYR A 143 -8.85 -12.92 -16.54
C TYR A 143 -8.62 -14.09 -15.57
N MET A 144 -7.72 -13.93 -14.61
CA MET A 144 -7.47 -14.95 -13.58
C MET A 144 -8.70 -15.25 -12.73
N GLN A 145 -9.55 -14.27 -12.45
CA GLN A 145 -10.82 -14.45 -11.76
C GLN A 145 -11.68 -15.50 -12.49
N THR A 146 -11.91 -15.32 -13.79
CA THR A 146 -12.71 -16.26 -14.58
C THR A 146 -12.08 -17.66 -14.67
N GLN A 147 -10.74 -17.73 -14.65
CA GLN A 147 -10.00 -19.00 -14.65
C GLN A 147 -10.14 -19.73 -13.32
N TRP A 148 -10.06 -19.01 -12.19
CA TRP A 148 -10.23 -19.57 -10.85
C TRP A 148 -11.68 -19.97 -10.59
N GLU A 149 -12.67 -19.18 -11.02
CA GLU A 149 -14.09 -19.57 -10.98
C GLU A 149 -14.32 -20.89 -11.72
N TYR A 150 -13.77 -21.02 -12.94
CA TYR A 150 -13.88 -22.25 -13.71
C TYR A 150 -13.20 -23.42 -12.98
N LEU A 151 -11.99 -23.22 -12.44
CA LEU A 151 -11.25 -24.24 -11.70
C LEU A 151 -12.05 -24.70 -10.48
N PHE A 152 -12.61 -23.79 -9.69
CA PHE A 152 -13.37 -24.16 -8.49
C PHE A 152 -14.61 -25.01 -8.82
N LEU A 153 -15.29 -24.71 -9.93
CA LEU A 153 -16.51 -25.40 -10.33
C LEU A 153 -16.25 -26.79 -10.94
N HIS A 154 -15.10 -27.01 -11.58
CA HIS A 154 -14.80 -28.23 -12.34
C HIS A 154 -13.78 -29.16 -11.64
N THR A 155 -13.14 -28.71 -10.57
CA THR A 155 -12.17 -29.52 -9.83
C THR A 155 -12.89 -30.43 -8.83
N HIS A 156 -12.71 -31.74 -8.99
CA HIS A 156 -13.31 -32.74 -8.10
C HIS A 156 -12.42 -33.13 -6.91
N GLN A 157 -11.10 -32.92 -7.01
CA GLN A 157 -10.13 -33.25 -5.97
C GLN A 157 -9.03 -32.20 -5.89
N TYR A 158 -8.89 -31.56 -4.73
CA TYR A 158 -7.84 -30.57 -4.50
C TYR A 158 -6.56 -31.20 -3.94
N GLU A 159 -5.44 -30.73 -4.47
CA GLU A 159 -4.09 -31.02 -3.97
C GLU A 159 -3.45 -29.80 -3.30
N ARG A 160 -2.38 -30.01 -2.53
CA ARG A 160 -1.57 -28.95 -1.88
C ARG A 160 -1.16 -27.83 -2.83
N LEU A 161 -0.87 -28.18 -4.08
CA LEU A 161 -0.45 -27.22 -5.12
C LEU A 161 -1.53 -26.16 -5.39
N HIS A 162 -2.81 -26.51 -5.31
CA HIS A 162 -3.91 -25.58 -5.62
C HIS A 162 -3.91 -24.38 -4.68
N LEU A 163 -3.77 -24.63 -3.36
CA LEU A 163 -3.71 -23.55 -2.38
C LEU A 163 -2.44 -22.70 -2.56
N GLU A 164 -1.32 -23.33 -2.88
CA GLU A 164 -0.06 -22.61 -3.12
C GLU A 164 -0.18 -21.67 -4.34
N LEU A 165 -0.78 -22.15 -5.42
CA LEU A 165 -1.04 -21.34 -6.63
C LEU A 165 -2.02 -20.21 -6.33
N PHE A 166 -3.10 -20.50 -5.60
CA PHE A 166 -4.10 -19.50 -5.23
C PHE A 166 -3.49 -18.37 -4.39
N LEU A 167 -2.71 -18.73 -3.37
CA LEU A 167 -2.01 -17.76 -2.53
C LEU A 167 -1.03 -16.91 -3.36
N THR A 168 -0.30 -17.50 -4.30
CA THR A 168 0.58 -16.73 -5.17
C THR A 168 -0.17 -15.82 -6.12
N CYS A 169 -1.38 -16.20 -6.54
CA CYS A 169 -2.25 -15.33 -7.33
C CYS A 169 -2.72 -14.11 -6.52
N LEU A 170 -3.07 -14.30 -5.25
CA LEU A 170 -3.43 -13.20 -4.35
C LEU A 170 -2.24 -12.26 -4.10
N GLN A 171 -1.02 -12.80 -4.05
CA GLN A 171 0.22 -12.03 -3.87
C GLN A 171 0.61 -11.18 -5.08
N LEU A 172 0.04 -11.39 -6.26
CA LEU A 172 0.28 -10.54 -7.43
C LEU A 172 -0.08 -9.07 -7.14
N ASN A 173 -1.17 -8.88 -6.39
CA ASN A 173 -1.58 -7.59 -5.85
C ASN A 173 -2.52 -7.88 -4.67
N VAL A 174 -2.03 -7.74 -3.45
CA VAL A 174 -2.79 -8.10 -2.23
C VAL A 174 -4.13 -7.34 -2.12
N PRO A 175 -4.19 -6.00 -2.24
CA PRO A 175 -5.46 -5.29 -2.07
C PRO A 175 -6.48 -5.63 -3.16
N LEU A 176 -6.07 -5.62 -4.44
CA LEU A 176 -6.97 -6.00 -5.54
C LEU A 176 -7.34 -7.48 -5.51
N GLY A 177 -6.42 -8.33 -5.06
CA GLY A 177 -6.63 -9.76 -4.93
C GLY A 177 -7.70 -10.09 -3.91
N ILE A 178 -7.79 -9.31 -2.82
CA ILE A 178 -8.85 -9.46 -1.82
C ILE A 178 -10.22 -9.15 -2.45
N ASP A 179 -10.38 -7.97 -3.04
CA ASP A 179 -11.66 -7.56 -3.63
C ASP A 179 -12.07 -8.49 -4.79
N ILE A 180 -11.14 -8.85 -5.68
CA ILE A 180 -11.46 -9.69 -6.83
C ILE A 180 -11.70 -11.15 -6.41
N PHE A 181 -10.81 -11.79 -5.65
CA PHE A 181 -10.93 -13.23 -5.42
C PHE A 181 -11.72 -13.59 -4.16
N ILE A 182 -11.61 -12.82 -3.06
CA ILE A 182 -12.35 -13.13 -1.84
C ILE A 182 -13.82 -12.71 -2.00
N GLU A 183 -14.08 -11.46 -2.36
CA GLU A 183 -15.45 -10.95 -2.52
C GLU A 183 -16.17 -11.59 -3.71
N SER A 184 -15.57 -11.49 -4.91
CA SER A 184 -16.29 -11.79 -6.14
C SER A 184 -16.22 -13.24 -6.61
N VAL A 185 -15.28 -14.05 -6.08
CA VAL A 185 -15.19 -15.49 -6.38
C VAL A 185 -15.61 -16.33 -5.17
N ILE A 186 -14.86 -16.27 -4.07
CA ILE A 186 -15.04 -17.18 -2.94
C ILE A 186 -16.41 -16.96 -2.26
N LEU A 187 -16.81 -15.71 -2.05
CA LEU A 187 -18.06 -15.36 -1.36
C LEU A 187 -19.24 -15.13 -2.30
N HIS A 188 -19.09 -15.43 -3.59
CA HIS A 188 -20.17 -15.28 -4.56
C HIS A 188 -21.24 -16.36 -4.44
N SER A 189 -20.85 -17.60 -4.12
CA SER A 189 -21.80 -18.70 -3.99
C SER A 189 -21.36 -19.75 -2.98
N HIS A 190 -22.32 -20.48 -2.40
CA HIS A 190 -22.05 -21.60 -1.49
C HIS A 190 -21.21 -22.70 -2.13
N ALA A 191 -21.35 -22.94 -3.43
CA ALA A 191 -20.56 -23.94 -4.14
C ALA A 191 -19.07 -23.54 -4.19
N LEU A 192 -18.79 -22.26 -4.49
CA LEU A 192 -17.43 -21.72 -4.53
C LEU A 192 -16.81 -21.65 -3.13
N TRP A 193 -17.58 -21.28 -2.12
CA TRP A 193 -17.15 -21.31 -0.72
C TRP A 193 -16.76 -22.74 -0.27
N ASN A 194 -17.59 -23.74 -0.56
CA ASN A 194 -17.30 -25.13 -0.22
C ASN A 194 -16.06 -25.66 -0.97
N ALA A 195 -15.92 -25.30 -2.25
CA ALA A 195 -14.74 -25.63 -3.04
C ALA A 195 -13.47 -24.99 -2.45
N PHE A 196 -13.56 -23.73 -2.01
CA PHE A 196 -12.50 -23.05 -1.30
C PHE A 196 -12.14 -23.74 0.02
N LEU A 197 -13.12 -24.16 0.83
CA LEU A 197 -12.88 -24.89 2.08
C LEU A 197 -12.17 -26.23 1.83
N GLU A 198 -12.58 -26.96 0.80
CA GLU A 198 -11.93 -28.22 0.41
C GLU A 198 -10.47 -27.95 0.01
N MET A 199 -10.21 -26.97 -0.86
CA MET A 199 -8.86 -26.55 -1.24
C MET A 199 -8.03 -26.11 -0.03
N PHE A 200 -8.61 -25.30 0.85
CA PHE A 200 -7.96 -24.78 2.05
C PHE A 200 -7.54 -25.93 2.96
N SER A 201 -8.42 -26.91 3.21
CA SER A 201 -8.16 -28.07 4.08
C SER A 201 -6.97 -28.93 3.62
N LYS A 202 -6.70 -28.97 2.32
CA LYS A 202 -5.60 -29.76 1.73
C LYS A 202 -4.24 -29.06 1.77
N GLY A 203 -4.23 -27.77 2.06
CA GLY A 203 -3.03 -26.94 2.16
C GLY A 203 -2.05 -27.33 3.26
N SER A 204 -0.84 -26.78 3.19
CA SER A 204 0.08 -26.77 4.33
C SER A 204 -0.40 -25.79 5.40
N SER A 205 -0.15 -26.08 6.68
CA SER A 205 -0.51 -25.21 7.80
C SER A 205 0.06 -23.79 7.65
N ILE A 206 1.26 -23.66 7.07
CA ILE A 206 1.90 -22.36 6.81
C ILE A 206 1.10 -21.57 5.76
N HIS A 207 0.67 -22.20 4.67
CA HIS A 207 -0.10 -21.53 3.61
C HIS A 207 -1.51 -21.18 4.08
N GLN A 208 -2.14 -22.06 4.85
CA GLN A 208 -3.44 -21.80 5.46
C GLN A 208 -3.37 -20.59 6.40
N ARG A 209 -2.35 -20.54 7.28
CA ARG A 209 -2.14 -19.40 8.19
C ARG A 209 -1.89 -18.10 7.43
N ARG A 210 -1.03 -18.13 6.41
CA ARG A 210 -0.76 -16.94 5.57
C ARG A 210 -2.01 -16.43 4.87
N LEU A 211 -2.80 -17.33 4.26
CA LEU A 211 -4.04 -16.94 3.59
C LEU A 211 -5.04 -16.35 4.57
N PHE A 212 -5.17 -16.95 5.75
CA PHE A 212 -6.07 -16.44 6.79
C PHE A 212 -5.65 -15.04 7.25
N ILE A 213 -4.38 -14.86 7.65
CA ILE A 213 -3.88 -13.61 8.23
C ILE A 213 -3.81 -12.47 7.21
N HIS A 214 -3.27 -12.72 6.01
CA HIS A 214 -2.98 -11.63 5.06
C HIS A 214 -4.10 -11.37 4.04
N HIS A 215 -5.11 -12.26 3.94
CA HIS A 215 -6.17 -12.11 2.93
C HIS A 215 -7.59 -12.18 3.51
N LEU A 216 -7.89 -13.17 4.37
CA LEU A 216 -9.23 -13.26 4.97
C LEU A 216 -9.47 -12.26 6.10
N VAL A 217 -8.50 -12.11 7.01
CA VAL A 217 -8.61 -11.15 8.13
C VAL A 217 -8.82 -9.72 7.63
N PRO A 218 -8.02 -9.16 6.69
CA PRO A 218 -8.24 -7.79 6.21
C PRO A 218 -9.61 -7.60 5.56
N TYR A 219 -10.06 -8.59 4.78
CA TYR A 219 -11.38 -8.58 4.16
C TYR A 219 -12.51 -8.55 5.20
N PHE A 220 -12.47 -9.47 6.17
CA PHE A 220 -13.49 -9.56 7.21
C PHE A 220 -13.47 -8.36 8.17
N ASN A 221 -12.28 -7.85 8.48
CA ASN A 221 -12.11 -6.64 9.30
C ASN A 221 -12.78 -5.42 8.64
N LYS A 222 -12.77 -5.34 7.30
CA LYS A 222 -13.40 -4.27 6.52
C LYS A 222 -14.92 -4.38 6.40
N ILE A 223 -15.50 -5.58 6.37
CA ILE A 223 -16.90 -5.80 5.93
C ILE A 223 -17.86 -6.21 7.07
N ILE A 224 -17.35 -6.65 8.21
CA ILE A 224 -18.21 -7.16 9.29
C ILE A 224 -18.77 -6.01 10.13
N ASP A 225 -20.10 -5.96 10.22
CA ASP A 225 -20.86 -5.05 11.08
C ASP A 225 -21.67 -5.87 12.10
N ALA A 226 -22.35 -5.17 13.02
CA ALA A 226 -23.26 -5.78 13.99
C ALA A 226 -24.32 -6.70 13.36
N ARG A 227 -24.78 -6.39 12.13
CA ARG A 227 -25.80 -7.19 11.41
C ARG A 227 -25.22 -8.42 10.73
N SER A 228 -24.00 -8.33 10.22
CA SER A 228 -23.32 -9.42 9.50
C SER A 228 -22.47 -10.31 10.41
N CYS A 229 -22.33 -9.95 11.70
CA CYS A 229 -21.55 -10.71 12.69
C CYS A 229 -21.96 -12.19 12.81
N SER A 230 -23.26 -12.52 12.81
CA SER A 230 -23.72 -13.93 12.87
C SER A 230 -23.43 -14.74 11.59
N VAL A 231 -23.47 -14.07 10.43
CA VAL A 231 -23.09 -14.67 9.13
C VAL A 231 -21.59 -14.94 9.12
N ALA A 232 -20.79 -13.95 9.52
CA ALA A 232 -19.35 -14.08 9.64
C ALA A 232 -18.95 -15.18 10.62
N PHE A 233 -19.60 -15.26 11.78
CA PHE A 233 -19.41 -16.36 12.73
C PHE A 233 -19.69 -17.72 12.09
N THR A 234 -20.76 -17.85 11.31
CA THR A 234 -21.10 -19.09 10.62
C THR A 234 -20.02 -19.46 9.60
N LEU A 235 -19.57 -18.52 8.77
CA LEU A 235 -18.50 -18.75 7.78
C LEU A 235 -17.16 -19.11 8.44
N LEU A 236 -16.76 -18.33 9.45
CA LEU A 236 -15.55 -18.57 10.22
C LEU A 236 -15.60 -19.95 10.86
N SER A 237 -16.73 -20.36 11.44
CA SER A 237 -16.87 -21.69 12.09
C SER A 237 -16.67 -22.88 11.15
N GLN A 238 -16.74 -22.68 9.84
CA GLN A 238 -16.48 -23.72 8.83
C GLN A 238 -14.99 -23.82 8.47
N ILE A 239 -14.19 -22.80 8.79
CA ILE A 239 -12.74 -22.81 8.61
C ILE A 239 -12.11 -23.67 9.70
N PRO A 240 -11.19 -24.61 9.36
CA PRO A 240 -10.54 -25.44 10.35
C PRO A 240 -9.52 -24.62 11.17
N PHE A 241 -9.96 -24.07 12.31
CA PHE A 241 -9.10 -23.35 13.27
C PHE A 241 -8.10 -24.25 14.02
N THR A 242 -7.84 -25.46 13.55
CA THR A 242 -6.76 -26.33 14.08
C THR A 242 -5.35 -25.74 13.91
N LEU A 243 -5.25 -24.55 13.30
CA LEU A 243 -4.06 -23.72 13.15
C LEU A 243 -3.72 -22.98 14.45
N PRO A 244 -2.45 -22.56 14.65
CA PRO A 244 -2.10 -21.74 15.80
C PRO A 244 -2.87 -20.42 15.73
N VAL A 245 -3.62 -20.16 16.79
CA VAL A 245 -4.39 -18.93 17.00
C VAL A 245 -3.42 -17.74 16.88
N TYR A 246 -3.84 -16.66 16.21
CA TYR A 246 -2.94 -15.53 16.00
C TYR A 246 -2.78 -14.72 17.30
N SER A 247 -1.59 -14.75 17.89
CA SER A 247 -1.30 -14.09 19.17
C SER A 247 -1.50 -12.57 19.14
N GLN A 248 -1.41 -11.95 17.97
CA GLN A 248 -1.62 -10.51 17.77
C GLN A 248 -3.02 -10.17 17.25
N CYS A 249 -4.02 -11.04 17.45
CA CYS A 249 -5.41 -10.75 17.08
C CYS A 249 -6.03 -9.56 17.82
N PHE A 250 -5.40 -9.09 18.91
CA PHE A 250 -5.80 -7.87 19.59
C PHE A 250 -5.65 -6.62 18.70
N ASN A 251 -4.73 -6.64 17.72
CA ASN A 251 -4.49 -5.53 16.77
C ASN A 251 -5.60 -5.34 15.73
N TRP A 252 -6.57 -6.26 15.62
CA TRP A 252 -7.65 -6.08 14.65
C TRP A 252 -8.53 -4.90 15.06
N SER A 253 -8.84 -3.98 14.14
CA SER A 253 -9.62 -2.78 14.49
C SER A 253 -11.11 -3.09 14.72
N ASN A 254 -11.65 -4.11 14.04
CA ASN A 254 -13.08 -4.40 14.08
C ASN A 254 -13.47 -5.33 15.25
N VAL A 255 -14.14 -4.76 16.24
CA VAL A 255 -14.64 -5.47 17.42
C VAL A 255 -15.64 -6.57 17.06
N TYR A 256 -16.49 -6.36 16.04
CA TYR A 256 -17.46 -7.37 15.60
C TYR A 256 -16.79 -8.58 14.94
N PHE A 257 -15.67 -8.36 14.24
CA PHE A 257 -14.85 -9.45 13.73
C PHE A 257 -14.18 -10.23 14.87
N LYS A 258 -13.61 -9.54 15.89
CA LYS A 258 -13.06 -10.20 17.10
C LYS A 258 -14.11 -11.10 17.76
N ILE A 259 -15.34 -10.62 17.93
CA ILE A 259 -16.46 -11.39 18.49
C ILE A 259 -16.76 -12.62 17.62
N ALA A 260 -16.92 -12.45 16.31
CA ALA A 260 -17.22 -13.55 15.39
C ALA A 260 -16.10 -14.61 15.37
N TYR A 261 -14.84 -14.17 15.41
CA TYR A 261 -13.66 -15.04 15.49
C TYR A 261 -13.62 -15.82 16.79
N LEU A 262 -13.73 -15.14 17.94
CA LEU A 262 -13.75 -15.79 19.26
C LEU A 262 -14.90 -16.78 19.40
N GLY A 263 -16.08 -16.43 18.89
CA GLY A 263 -17.22 -17.32 18.82
C GLY A 263 -16.91 -18.61 18.07
N ALA A 264 -16.15 -18.52 16.98
CA ALA A 264 -15.84 -19.65 16.12
C ALA A 264 -14.77 -20.61 16.69
N LEU A 265 -13.96 -20.15 17.66
CA LEU A 265 -12.98 -20.98 18.38
C LEU A 265 -13.63 -21.95 19.37
N SER A 266 -12.99 -23.09 19.62
CA SER A 266 -13.34 -23.96 20.75
C SER A 266 -12.91 -23.36 22.08
N ASP A 267 -13.52 -23.81 23.18
CA ASP A 267 -13.19 -23.32 24.53
C ASP A 267 -11.71 -23.57 24.89
N THR A 268 -11.16 -24.72 24.47
CA THR A 268 -9.74 -25.05 24.61
C THR A 268 -8.82 -24.08 23.86
N GLN A 269 -9.22 -23.65 22.66
CA GLN A 269 -8.46 -22.69 21.85
C GLN A 269 -8.54 -21.28 22.44
N ARG A 270 -9.68 -20.89 23.00
CA ARG A 270 -9.83 -19.62 23.73
C ARG A 270 -8.89 -19.58 24.95
N VAL A 271 -8.81 -20.66 25.72
CA VAL A 271 -7.87 -20.77 26.85
C VAL A 271 -6.41 -20.68 26.38
N GLN A 272 -6.05 -21.35 25.28
CA GLN A 272 -4.70 -21.23 24.71
C GLN A 272 -4.40 -19.80 24.27
N LEU A 273 -5.33 -19.15 23.57
CA LEU A 273 -5.19 -17.77 23.13
C LEU A 273 -5.01 -16.81 24.30
N PHE A 274 -5.77 -16.99 25.38
CA PHE A 274 -5.63 -16.20 26.60
C PHE A 274 -4.19 -16.28 27.13
N LYS A 275 -3.63 -17.49 27.21
CA LYS A 275 -2.24 -17.70 27.67
C LYS A 275 -1.20 -17.11 26.72
N GLU A 276 -1.49 -17.03 25.41
CA GLU A 276 -0.60 -16.42 24.42
C GLU A 276 -0.67 -14.88 24.43
N ILE A 277 -1.83 -14.28 24.74
CA ILE A 277 -2.01 -12.82 24.82
C ILE A 277 -1.50 -12.28 26.16
N LEU A 278 -1.62 -13.04 27.24
CA LEU A 278 -1.28 -12.60 28.59
C LEU A 278 0.13 -12.00 28.74
N PRO A 279 1.20 -12.54 28.14
CA PRO A 279 2.54 -11.94 28.20
C PRO A 279 2.61 -10.53 27.60
N TYR A 280 1.83 -10.24 26.56
CA TYR A 280 1.75 -8.89 25.98
C TYR A 280 1.07 -7.93 26.97
N PHE A 281 0.03 -8.40 27.66
CA PHE A 281 -0.58 -7.62 28.74
C PHE A 281 0.42 -7.39 29.89
N GLU A 282 1.28 -8.35 30.24
CA GLU A 282 2.25 -8.15 31.32
C GLU A 282 3.32 -7.08 31.05
N GLN A 283 3.63 -6.77 29.77
CA GLN A 283 4.76 -5.90 29.40
C GLN A 283 4.48 -4.39 29.52
N ILE A 284 3.23 -3.98 29.79
CA ILE A 284 2.78 -2.57 29.94
C ILE A 284 3.30 -1.71 28.79
N ASP A 285 2.74 -1.92 27.61
CA ASP A 285 2.96 -1.07 26.45
C ASP A 285 1.81 -0.07 26.32
N SER A 286 2.09 1.23 26.48
CA SER A 286 1.09 2.29 26.52
C SER A 286 0.25 2.40 25.25
N TYR A 287 0.75 1.91 24.10
CA TYR A 287 0.06 2.02 22.82
C TYR A 287 -0.91 0.86 22.56
N SER A 288 -0.57 -0.34 23.02
CA SER A 288 -1.37 -1.54 22.79
C SER A 288 -2.23 -1.96 24.00
N ASP A 289 -2.06 -1.31 25.14
CA ASP A 289 -2.71 -1.69 26.40
C ASP A 289 -4.24 -1.75 26.31
N ASP A 290 -4.85 -0.75 25.68
CA ASP A 290 -6.28 -0.64 25.43
C ASP A 290 -6.80 -1.84 24.63
N MET A 291 -6.13 -2.14 23.52
CA MET A 291 -6.51 -3.19 22.58
C MET A 291 -6.36 -4.58 23.20
N VAL A 292 -5.27 -4.79 23.96
CA VAL A 292 -5.01 -6.04 24.66
C VAL A 292 -6.04 -6.23 25.78
N ALA A 293 -6.36 -5.19 26.55
CA ALA A 293 -7.39 -5.25 27.59
C ALA A 293 -8.78 -5.54 27.00
N GLU A 294 -9.17 -4.86 25.93
CA GLU A 294 -10.42 -5.12 25.19
C GLU A 294 -10.50 -6.58 24.74
N MET A 295 -9.43 -7.10 24.13
CA MET A 295 -9.38 -8.47 23.64
C MET A 295 -9.47 -9.50 24.77
N LEU A 296 -8.83 -9.25 25.92
CA LEU A 296 -8.92 -10.12 27.10
C LEU A 296 -10.34 -10.12 27.68
N VAL A 297 -11.00 -8.97 27.76
CA VAL A 297 -12.40 -8.86 28.21
C VAL A 297 -13.32 -9.63 27.27
N LEU A 298 -13.17 -9.44 25.96
CA LEU A 298 -13.90 -10.18 24.93
C LEU A 298 -13.73 -11.69 25.09
N LEU A 299 -12.49 -12.14 25.28
CA LEU A 299 -12.17 -13.56 25.43
C LEU A 299 -12.80 -14.14 26.70
N LEU A 300 -12.67 -13.47 27.85
CA LEU A 300 -13.27 -13.88 29.12
C LEU A 300 -14.80 -13.91 29.06
N ASN A 301 -15.44 -13.02 28.31
CA ASN A 301 -16.89 -13.03 28.11
C ASN A 301 -17.37 -14.21 27.24
N HIS A 302 -16.51 -14.75 26.36
CA HIS A 302 -16.82 -15.90 25.52
C HIS A 302 -16.35 -17.25 26.10
N LEU A 303 -15.66 -17.27 27.24
CA LEU A 303 -15.27 -18.51 27.91
C LEU A 303 -16.42 -19.08 28.76
N SER A 304 -16.46 -20.40 28.88
CA SER A 304 -17.34 -21.07 29.85
C SER A 304 -16.95 -20.72 31.30
N GLU A 305 -17.92 -20.80 32.22
CA GLU A 305 -17.66 -20.57 33.66
C GLU A 305 -16.61 -21.57 34.20
N ASP A 306 -16.64 -22.82 33.73
CA ASP A 306 -15.70 -23.87 34.13
C ASP A 306 -14.25 -23.57 33.69
N SER A 307 -14.05 -23.13 32.44
CA SER A 307 -12.72 -22.76 31.94
C SER A 307 -12.17 -21.49 32.56
N ARG A 308 -13.03 -20.53 32.93
CA ARG A 308 -12.64 -19.34 33.70
C ARG A 308 -12.17 -19.73 35.11
N ASP A 309 -12.88 -20.65 35.76
CA ASP A 309 -12.49 -21.17 37.06
C ASP A 309 -11.15 -21.94 37.01
N GLU A 310 -10.86 -22.63 35.89
CA GLU A 310 -9.55 -23.25 35.65
C GLU A 310 -8.43 -22.21 35.52
N LEU A 311 -8.65 -21.15 34.73
CA LEU A 311 -7.70 -20.04 34.57
C LEU A 311 -7.46 -19.29 35.88
N TYR A 312 -8.51 -19.08 36.69
CA TYR A 312 -8.37 -18.46 38.01
C TYR A 312 -7.46 -19.27 38.97
N ARG A 313 -7.47 -20.61 38.86
CA ARG A 313 -6.60 -21.47 39.68
C ARG A 313 -5.15 -21.50 39.20
N ASP A 314 -4.88 -21.06 37.96
CA ASP A 314 -3.54 -21.05 37.38
C ASP A 314 -2.76 -19.82 37.88
N PRO A 315 -1.67 -20.00 38.66
CA PRO A 315 -0.89 -18.88 39.18
C PRO A 315 -0.25 -18.03 38.07
N LEU A 316 0.03 -18.61 36.90
CA LEU A 316 0.54 -17.87 35.75
C LEU A 316 -0.52 -16.94 35.14
N SER A 317 -1.80 -17.26 35.30
CA SER A 317 -2.89 -16.43 34.81
C SER A 317 -3.17 -15.23 35.74
N LEU A 318 -2.58 -15.19 36.94
CA LEU A 318 -2.73 -14.09 37.91
C LEU A 318 -1.46 -13.24 38.07
N SER A 319 -0.33 -13.64 37.48
CA SER A 319 0.95 -12.93 37.62
C SER A 319 0.93 -11.51 37.05
N PHE A 320 0.04 -11.24 36.09
CA PHE A 320 -0.10 -9.90 35.50
C PHE A 320 -0.59 -8.87 36.52
N VAL A 321 -1.41 -9.27 37.50
CA VAL A 321 -2.01 -8.36 38.48
C VAL A 321 -0.91 -7.73 39.35
N THR A 322 0.01 -8.55 39.87
CA THR A 322 1.09 -8.05 40.71
C THR A 322 2.10 -7.23 39.94
N LYS A 323 2.39 -7.56 38.68
CA LYS A 323 3.31 -6.79 37.83
C LYS A 323 2.75 -5.42 37.45
N ARG A 324 1.46 -5.34 37.15
CA ARG A 324 0.81 -4.12 36.63
C ARG A 324 0.26 -3.18 37.72
N LEU A 325 -0.06 -3.70 38.90
CA LEU A 325 -0.56 -2.87 40.02
C LEU A 325 0.46 -1.85 40.54
N HIS A 326 1.74 -2.10 40.33
CA HIS A 326 2.83 -1.18 40.70
C HIS A 326 3.02 -0.04 39.67
N SER A 327 2.27 -0.03 38.57
CA SER A 327 2.33 1.06 37.58
C SER A 327 1.86 2.38 38.21
N GLU A 328 2.57 3.46 37.90
CA GLU A 328 2.22 4.82 38.33
C GLU A 328 0.95 5.32 37.63
N GLU A 329 0.67 4.81 36.43
CA GLU A 329 -0.48 5.20 35.63
C GLU A 329 -1.79 4.65 36.21
N ARG A 330 -2.77 5.55 36.40
CA ARG A 330 -4.09 5.15 36.93
C ARG A 330 -4.82 4.21 35.97
N LEU A 331 -4.85 4.52 34.67
CA LEU A 331 -5.60 3.75 33.67
C LEU A 331 -5.14 2.29 33.59
N VAL A 332 -3.83 2.06 33.60
CA VAL A 332 -3.23 0.70 33.63
C VAL A 332 -3.70 -0.09 34.85
N ARG A 333 -3.76 0.53 36.04
CA ARG A 333 -4.24 -0.13 37.26
C ARG A 333 -5.74 -0.43 37.22
N GLU A 334 -6.55 0.51 36.75
CA GLU A 334 -8.01 0.35 36.62
C GLU A 334 -8.35 -0.79 35.63
N ARG A 335 -7.70 -0.84 34.45
CA ARG A 335 -7.84 -1.94 33.48
C ARG A 335 -7.42 -3.29 34.04
N THR A 336 -6.29 -3.31 34.76
CA THR A 336 -5.80 -4.53 35.41
C THR A 336 -6.83 -5.07 36.41
N MET A 337 -7.40 -4.20 37.24
CA MET A 337 -8.41 -4.58 38.22
C MET A 337 -9.73 -4.99 37.56
N PHE A 338 -10.14 -4.35 36.47
CA PHE A 338 -11.32 -4.73 35.71
C PHE A 338 -11.18 -6.14 35.11
N VAL A 339 -10.07 -6.42 34.41
CA VAL A 339 -9.79 -7.75 33.84
C VAL A 339 -9.68 -8.80 34.94
N ALA A 340 -9.02 -8.49 36.07
CA ALA A 340 -8.92 -9.40 37.22
C ALA A 340 -10.28 -9.69 37.88
N LYS A 341 -11.15 -8.68 37.99
CA LYS A 341 -12.52 -8.84 38.50
C LYS A 341 -13.35 -9.76 37.60
N LEU A 342 -13.21 -9.61 36.27
CA LEU A 342 -13.84 -10.50 35.31
C LEU A 342 -13.28 -11.92 35.42
N LEU A 343 -11.96 -12.10 35.46
CA LEU A 343 -11.32 -13.42 35.62
C LEU A 343 -11.76 -14.14 36.91
N THR A 344 -12.00 -13.40 37.99
CA THR A 344 -12.41 -13.95 39.31
C THR A 344 -13.92 -14.14 39.47
N ASN A 345 -14.71 -14.02 38.39
CA ASN A 345 -16.18 -14.06 38.44
C ASN A 345 -16.77 -13.06 39.46
N ASN A 346 -16.22 -11.84 39.49
CA ASN A 346 -16.60 -10.75 40.41
C ASN A 346 -16.41 -11.07 41.91
N LYS A 347 -15.58 -12.06 42.26
CA LYS A 347 -15.25 -12.37 43.66
C LYS A 347 -14.23 -11.40 44.27
N LEU A 348 -13.52 -10.64 43.43
CA LEU A 348 -12.56 -9.62 43.87
C LEU A 348 -13.30 -8.33 44.29
N GLU A 349 -13.14 -7.95 45.56
CA GLU A 349 -13.68 -6.71 46.12
C GLU A 349 -12.79 -5.52 45.69
N TYR A 350 -13.20 -4.83 44.62
CA TYR A 350 -12.63 -3.57 44.18
C TYR A 350 -13.75 -2.69 43.60
N ASP A 351 -13.95 -1.53 44.23
CA ASP A 351 -14.96 -0.55 43.88
C ASP A 351 -14.32 0.56 43.05
N SER A 352 -14.63 0.55 41.76
CA SER A 352 -14.25 1.59 40.79
C SER A 352 -15.35 1.71 39.75
N ASP A 353 -15.57 2.93 39.27
CA ASP A 353 -16.55 3.26 38.22
C ASP A 353 -16.02 2.95 36.81
N PHE A 354 -14.79 2.44 36.69
CA PHE A 354 -14.15 2.15 35.40
C PHE A 354 -14.76 0.90 34.72
N THR A 355 -15.19 1.05 33.47
CA THR A 355 -15.69 -0.05 32.64
C THR A 355 -14.98 -0.09 31.29
N ILE A 356 -14.82 -1.30 30.74
CA ILE A 356 -14.41 -1.51 29.34
C ILE A 356 -15.66 -1.91 28.58
N ASP A 357 -16.18 -1.00 27.76
CA ASP A 357 -17.43 -1.17 27.03
C ASP A 357 -17.20 -2.07 25.81
N VAL A 358 -17.81 -3.25 25.83
CA VAL A 358 -17.68 -4.25 24.76
C VAL A 358 -19.08 -4.65 24.27
N PRO A 359 -19.33 -4.68 22.94
CA PRO A 359 -20.63 -5.11 22.39
C PRO A 359 -20.96 -6.54 22.80
N ASN A 360 -22.14 -6.74 23.43
CA ASN A 360 -22.62 -8.07 23.78
C ASN A 360 -23.61 -8.57 22.73
N ILE A 361 -23.11 -9.29 21.72
CA ILE A 361 -23.92 -9.89 20.66
C ILE A 361 -24.05 -11.40 20.89
N LYS A 362 -25.29 -11.89 20.94
CA LYS A 362 -25.56 -13.34 20.95
C LYS A 362 -25.30 -13.91 19.56
N LEU A 363 -24.31 -14.79 19.45
CA LEU A 363 -23.96 -15.47 18.21
C LEU A 363 -24.85 -16.70 18.00
N GLU A 364 -25.68 -16.69 16.97
CA GLU A 364 -26.47 -17.84 16.54
C GLU A 364 -25.94 -18.37 15.20
N LYS A 365 -25.77 -19.71 15.10
CA LYS A 365 -25.39 -20.34 13.83
C LYS A 365 -26.57 -20.28 12.88
N GLN A 366 -26.39 -19.65 11.72
CA GLN A 366 -27.45 -19.53 10.73
C GLN A 366 -27.47 -20.76 9.82
N ALA A 367 -28.62 -21.42 9.69
CA ALA A 367 -28.79 -22.59 8.82
C ALA A 367 -28.71 -22.23 7.32
N ASN A 368 -29.14 -21.02 6.95
CA ASN A 368 -29.15 -20.51 5.58
C ASN A 368 -28.38 -19.18 5.54
N VAL A 369 -27.09 -19.24 5.25
CA VAL A 369 -26.29 -18.02 5.01
C VAL A 369 -26.64 -17.46 3.63
N THR A 370 -26.92 -16.17 3.52
CA THR A 370 -27.12 -15.52 2.22
C THR A 370 -25.77 -14.98 1.76
N LEU A 371 -25.26 -15.48 0.63
CA LEU A 371 -24.03 -15.02 -0.02
C LEU A 371 -24.39 -14.25 -1.31
N PRO A 372 -23.74 -13.12 -1.62
CA PRO A 372 -22.70 -12.44 -0.85
C PRO A 372 -23.25 -11.83 0.44
N ILE A 373 -22.37 -11.51 1.40
CA ILE A 373 -22.73 -10.79 2.63
C ILE A 373 -23.29 -9.43 2.20
N SER A 374 -24.62 -9.36 2.03
CA SER A 374 -25.27 -8.20 1.43
C SER A 374 -25.30 -7.09 2.46
N ILE A 375 -24.55 -6.02 2.21
CA ILE A 375 -24.76 -4.73 2.85
C ILE A 375 -25.99 -4.12 2.18
N ASP A 376 -27.19 -4.56 2.59
CA ASP A 376 -28.44 -3.97 2.11
C ASP A 376 -28.60 -2.56 2.69
N ASN A 377 -28.14 -1.55 1.94
CA ASN A 377 -28.92 -0.40 1.48
C ASN A 377 -28.02 0.71 0.88
N ILE A 378 -27.79 0.65 -0.43
CA ILE A 378 -27.73 1.87 -1.26
C ILE A 378 -28.58 1.59 -2.51
N PRO A 379 -29.61 2.41 -2.82
CA PRO A 379 -30.41 2.23 -4.02
C PRO A 379 -29.51 2.42 -5.25
N THR A 380 -29.27 1.34 -5.98
CA THR A 380 -28.54 1.36 -7.23
C THR A 380 -29.46 1.86 -8.34
N GLU A 381 -29.30 3.13 -8.71
CA GLU A 381 -29.67 3.56 -10.05
C GLU A 381 -28.74 2.87 -11.06
N LYS A 382 -29.36 2.18 -12.02
CA LYS A 382 -28.70 1.47 -13.10
C LYS A 382 -27.94 2.47 -13.98
N VAL A 383 -26.60 2.47 -13.93
CA VAL A 383 -25.78 3.18 -14.91
C VAL A 383 -25.30 2.20 -15.98
N ASN A 384 -25.67 2.52 -17.22
CA ASN A 384 -25.47 1.72 -18.42
C ASN A 384 -23.98 1.52 -18.79
N SER A 385 -23.72 0.32 -19.31
CA SER A 385 -22.45 -0.25 -19.73
C SER A 385 -21.87 0.35 -21.01
N THR A 386 -21.35 1.58 -20.95
CA THR A 386 -20.63 2.15 -22.11
C THR A 386 -19.42 3.03 -21.78
N ALA A 387 -19.19 3.43 -20.53
CA ALA A 387 -18.11 4.36 -20.15
C ALA A 387 -16.75 3.70 -19.81
N GLN A 388 -16.65 2.38 -19.74
CA GLN A 388 -15.43 1.66 -19.31
C GLN A 388 -14.29 1.63 -20.34
N ARG A 389 -14.47 2.14 -21.57
CA ARG A 389 -13.48 1.99 -22.65
C ARG A 389 -12.46 3.13 -22.79
N ASP A 390 -12.69 4.29 -22.18
CA ASP A 390 -11.86 5.48 -22.45
C ASP A 390 -10.79 5.79 -21.38
N LEU A 391 -10.81 5.10 -20.23
CA LEU A 391 -9.88 5.36 -19.12
C LEU A 391 -8.55 4.57 -19.19
N ILE A 392 -8.42 3.62 -20.11
CA ILE A 392 -7.30 2.64 -20.12
C ILE A 392 -6.03 3.18 -20.83
N LYS A 393 -6.05 4.37 -21.44
CA LYS A 393 -4.97 4.81 -22.35
C LYS A 393 -3.82 5.65 -21.77
N GLN A 394 -3.80 6.01 -20.49
CA GLN A 394 -2.80 7.01 -20.00
C GLN A 394 -1.83 6.59 -18.90
N VAL A 395 -1.81 5.32 -18.47
CA VAL A 395 -0.84 4.89 -17.44
C VAL A 395 0.18 3.92 -18.04
N LYS A 396 1.08 4.46 -18.86
CA LYS A 396 2.37 3.82 -19.13
C LYS A 396 3.41 4.32 -18.12
N THR A 397 4.28 3.38 -17.76
CA THR A 397 5.65 3.51 -17.21
C THR A 397 5.85 3.22 -15.72
N ILE A 398 6.80 2.28 -15.50
CA ILE A 398 7.80 2.12 -14.41
C ILE A 398 7.60 0.99 -13.38
N SER A 399 8.29 -0.12 -13.72
CA SER A 399 9.32 -0.88 -13.00
C SER A 399 9.10 -1.42 -11.58
N LEU A 400 9.27 -2.74 -11.50
CA LEU A 400 9.56 -3.54 -10.32
C LEU A 400 10.88 -3.11 -9.66
N GLN A 401 10.85 -2.93 -8.34
CA GLN A 401 11.97 -3.17 -7.45
C GLN A 401 11.51 -4.09 -6.31
N ASP A 402 12.44 -4.95 -5.91
CA ASP A 402 12.30 -6.09 -5.02
C ASP A 402 12.03 -5.74 -3.55
N SER A 403 11.48 -6.75 -2.87
CA SER A 403 11.56 -7.11 -1.44
C SER A 403 10.78 -6.30 -0.38
N ASP A 404 9.91 -7.04 0.32
CA ASP A 404 9.68 -7.06 1.77
C ASP A 404 10.30 -5.92 2.58
N ASP A 405 9.42 -5.12 3.19
CA ASP A 405 9.42 -4.83 4.64
C ASP A 405 8.01 -4.28 4.98
N GLU A 406 7.26 -5.02 5.80
CA GLU A 406 6.01 -4.58 6.44
C GLU A 406 6.37 -3.53 7.51
N ASP A 407 5.57 -2.46 7.59
CA ASP A 407 5.11 -1.78 8.82
C ASP A 407 4.39 -0.47 8.41
N ASP A 408 3.05 -0.49 8.37
CA ASP A 408 2.21 0.71 8.23
C ASP A 408 1.52 0.98 9.57
N GLU A 409 1.85 2.12 10.19
CA GLU A 409 1.03 2.74 11.23
C GLU A 409 -0.05 3.62 10.57
N ASP A 410 -1.27 3.44 11.08
CA ASP A 410 -2.52 4.05 10.69
C ASP A 410 -2.62 5.54 11.05
N ASP A 411 -3.31 6.32 10.22
CA ASP A 411 -3.98 7.57 10.63
C ASP A 411 -5.43 7.56 10.11
N GLU A 412 -6.34 7.38 11.08
CA GLU A 412 -7.70 7.94 11.24
C GLU A 412 -8.72 7.91 10.07
N ASP A 413 -9.56 6.87 10.11
CA ASP A 413 -11.01 6.82 9.88
C ASP A 413 -11.70 8.04 9.22
N ASP A 414 -11.85 8.03 7.89
CA ASP A 414 -13.04 8.52 7.18
C ASP A 414 -13.04 8.11 5.67
N ASP A 415 -13.06 6.81 5.34
CA ASP A 415 -12.96 6.34 3.94
C ASP A 415 -14.24 5.70 3.40
N GLN A 416 -15.20 6.55 3.05
CA GLN A 416 -16.23 6.20 2.06
C GLN A 416 -15.73 6.62 0.66
N TYR A 417 -15.15 5.65 -0.08
CA TYR A 417 -14.85 5.68 -1.52
C TYR A 417 -13.83 6.70 -2.06
N PHE A 418 -12.73 7.01 -1.37
CA PHE A 418 -11.56 7.59 -2.03
C PHE A 418 -10.51 6.50 -2.26
N ARG A 419 -10.12 6.26 -3.51
CA ARG A 419 -9.00 5.36 -3.83
C ARG A 419 -7.72 5.96 -3.27
N ASP A 420 -6.93 5.17 -2.52
CA ASP A 420 -5.60 5.59 -2.10
C ASP A 420 -4.75 5.98 -3.32
N ILE A 421 -4.48 7.27 -3.42
CA ILE A 421 -3.72 7.83 -4.53
C ILE A 421 -2.25 7.54 -4.25
N LEU A 422 -1.63 6.57 -4.94
CA LEU A 422 -0.22 6.20 -4.69
C LEU A 422 0.79 7.01 -5.53
N PHE A 423 0.34 7.64 -6.61
CA PHE A 423 1.20 8.38 -7.54
C PHE A 423 0.84 9.86 -7.60
N LEU A 424 1.86 10.72 -7.67
CA LEU A 424 1.67 12.16 -7.80
C LEU A 424 0.96 12.54 -9.12
N LYS A 425 1.11 11.73 -10.17
CA LYS A 425 0.38 11.91 -11.45
C LYS A 425 -1.14 11.79 -11.26
N ASP A 426 -1.56 10.82 -10.42
CA ASP A 426 -2.97 10.53 -10.21
C ASP A 426 -3.56 11.60 -9.29
N LEU A 427 -2.76 12.09 -8.34
CA LEU A 427 -3.11 13.21 -7.48
C LEU A 427 -3.37 14.51 -8.27
N VAL A 428 -2.56 14.79 -9.29
CA VAL A 428 -2.81 15.89 -10.24
C VAL A 428 -4.15 15.71 -10.97
N ILE A 429 -4.40 14.50 -11.49
CA ILE A 429 -5.63 14.20 -12.23
C ILE A 429 -6.87 14.35 -11.33
N GLU A 430 -6.78 13.92 -10.08
CA GLU A 430 -7.88 14.04 -9.12
C GLU A 430 -8.14 15.49 -8.70
N PHE A 431 -7.10 16.34 -8.56
CA PHE A 431 -7.32 17.78 -8.38
C PHE A 431 -8.04 18.41 -9.58
N ASP A 432 -7.66 18.05 -10.81
CA ASP A 432 -8.31 18.55 -12.03
C ASP A 432 -9.77 18.04 -12.18
N LYS A 433 -10.11 16.90 -11.58
CA LYS A 433 -11.48 16.36 -11.52
C LYS A 433 -12.29 17.02 -10.43
N ALA A 434 -11.74 17.15 -9.23
CA ALA A 434 -12.41 17.78 -8.10
C ALA A 434 -12.81 19.22 -8.43
N GLU A 435 -11.99 19.95 -9.20
CA GLU A 435 -12.31 21.28 -9.70
C GLU A 435 -13.55 21.28 -10.64
N LYS A 436 -13.75 20.23 -11.43
CA LYS A 436 -14.88 20.09 -12.37
C LYS A 436 -16.15 19.58 -11.72
N ASP A 437 -16.00 18.63 -10.81
CA ASP A 437 -17.11 17.91 -10.17
C ASP A 437 -17.59 18.60 -8.87
N ASP A 438 -16.91 19.68 -8.47
CA ASP A 438 -17.20 20.48 -7.26
C ASP A 438 -17.27 19.58 -6.01
N THR A 439 -16.20 18.83 -5.76
CA THR A 439 -16.07 17.92 -4.61
C THR A 439 -15.06 18.45 -3.61
N SER A 440 -15.24 18.19 -2.32
CA SER A 440 -14.28 18.57 -1.27
C SER A 440 -12.84 18.12 -1.58
N GLU A 441 -11.92 19.08 -1.58
CA GLU A 441 -10.50 18.85 -1.83
C GLU A 441 -9.67 18.62 -0.55
N LEU A 442 -10.30 18.64 0.64
CA LEU A 442 -9.60 18.49 1.92
C LEU A 442 -8.82 17.18 2.01
N LYS A 443 -9.43 16.06 1.58
CA LYS A 443 -8.79 14.74 1.57
C LYS A 443 -7.61 14.69 0.60
N LEU A 444 -7.70 15.37 -0.54
CA LEU A 444 -6.60 15.49 -1.50
C LEU A 444 -5.41 16.26 -0.91
N LEU A 445 -5.67 17.30 -0.11
CA LEU A 445 -4.64 18.05 0.60
C LEU A 445 -3.90 17.18 1.62
N LYS A 446 -4.62 16.39 2.43
CA LYS A 446 -4.02 15.42 3.37
C LYS A 446 -3.13 14.41 2.65
N ASN A 447 -3.65 13.80 1.58
CA ASN A 447 -2.89 12.85 0.77
C ASN A 447 -1.66 13.48 0.12
N THR A 448 -1.73 14.75 -0.28
CA THR A 448 -0.58 15.49 -0.81
C THR A 448 0.55 15.57 0.23
N VAL A 449 0.22 15.89 1.48
CA VAL A 449 1.21 15.96 2.58
C VAL A 449 1.89 14.60 2.76
N LYS A 450 1.10 13.52 2.86
CA LYS A 450 1.60 12.14 3.04
C LYS A 450 2.52 11.72 1.89
N LEU A 451 2.02 11.77 0.66
CA LEU A 451 2.72 11.23 -0.52
C LEU A 451 3.98 12.00 -0.89
N VAL A 452 3.93 13.34 -0.85
CA VAL A 452 5.07 14.17 -1.21
C VAL A 452 6.22 13.95 -0.22
N ARG A 453 5.90 13.84 1.07
CA ARG A 453 6.89 13.59 2.12
C ARG A 453 7.46 12.17 2.04
N GLN A 454 6.63 11.17 1.73
CA GLN A 454 7.07 9.78 1.53
C GLN A 454 8.04 9.68 0.36
N LYS A 455 7.74 10.36 -0.75
CA LYS A 455 8.57 10.35 -1.97
C LYS A 455 9.75 11.33 -1.93
N LYS A 456 10.20 11.76 -0.74
CA LYS A 456 11.31 12.72 -0.60
C LYS A 456 12.62 12.23 -1.22
N ASP A 457 12.86 10.92 -1.22
CA ASP A 457 14.07 10.31 -1.81
C ASP A 457 13.98 10.17 -3.34
N PHE A 458 12.83 10.50 -3.95
CA PHE A 458 12.59 10.50 -5.40
C PHE A 458 12.34 11.93 -5.95
N PRO A 459 13.30 12.86 -5.83
CA PRO A 459 13.09 14.27 -6.14
C PRO A 459 12.76 14.55 -7.62
N THR A 460 13.10 13.65 -8.55
CA THR A 460 12.81 13.82 -9.98
C THR A 460 11.32 13.69 -10.29
N GLU A 461 10.62 12.72 -9.68
CA GLU A 461 9.17 12.54 -9.83
C GLU A 461 8.43 13.72 -9.19
N VAL A 462 8.80 14.07 -7.94
CA VAL A 462 8.19 15.18 -7.21
C VAL A 462 8.41 16.51 -7.93
N ALA A 463 9.62 16.77 -8.45
CA ALA A 463 9.92 18.00 -9.18
C ALA A 463 9.15 18.14 -10.51
N PHE A 464 8.77 17.03 -11.14
CA PHE A 464 7.98 17.05 -12.37
C PHE A 464 6.54 17.49 -12.11
N TYR A 465 5.86 16.84 -11.15
CA TYR A 465 4.45 17.10 -10.86
C TYR A 465 4.21 18.31 -9.93
N SER A 466 5.18 18.67 -9.09
CA SER A 466 5.06 19.80 -8.14
C SER A 466 4.65 21.12 -8.78
N THR A 467 5.08 21.41 -10.00
CA THR A 467 4.72 22.67 -10.69
C THR A 467 3.21 22.77 -10.93
N GLN A 468 2.57 21.68 -11.33
CA GLN A 468 1.12 21.64 -11.55
C GLN A 468 0.38 21.59 -10.22
N LEU A 469 0.85 20.78 -9.27
CA LEU A 469 0.25 20.70 -7.93
C LEU A 469 0.26 22.03 -7.19
N LEU A 470 1.37 22.79 -7.23
CA LEU A 470 1.44 24.12 -6.62
C LEU A 470 0.41 25.06 -7.24
N LYS A 471 0.17 25.01 -8.55
CA LYS A 471 -0.86 25.82 -9.21
C LYS A 471 -2.25 25.45 -8.72
N SER A 472 -2.62 24.17 -8.82
CA SER A 472 -3.94 23.69 -8.42
C SER A 472 -4.22 23.98 -6.95
N ILE A 473 -3.31 23.62 -6.04
CA ILE A 473 -3.49 23.80 -4.59
C ILE A 473 -3.60 25.27 -4.20
N THR A 474 -2.80 26.15 -4.82
CA THR A 474 -2.79 27.58 -4.47
C THR A 474 -4.12 28.26 -4.81
N THR A 475 -4.72 27.92 -5.95
CA THR A 475 -5.99 28.49 -6.42
C THR A 475 -7.22 27.93 -5.74
N LEU A 476 -7.10 26.84 -4.97
CA LEU A 476 -8.23 26.29 -4.21
C LEU A 476 -8.83 27.35 -3.27
N ALA A 477 -10.15 27.31 -3.14
CA ALA A 477 -10.91 28.08 -2.17
C ALA A 477 -11.74 27.11 -1.34
N ASN A 478 -11.96 27.42 -0.06
CA ASN A 478 -12.78 26.59 0.82
C ASN A 478 -14.27 26.78 0.46
N LYS A 479 -14.76 26.06 -0.55
CA LYS A 479 -16.14 26.17 -1.03
C LYS A 479 -17.16 25.57 -0.06
N PHE A 480 -16.74 24.60 0.74
CA PHE A 480 -17.58 23.81 1.64
C PHE A 480 -17.49 24.25 3.11
N ASP A 481 -16.79 25.36 3.39
CA ASP A 481 -16.52 25.88 4.74
C ASP A 481 -15.98 24.80 5.70
N GLU A 482 -15.11 23.92 5.19
CA GLU A 482 -14.55 22.82 5.96
C GLU A 482 -13.55 23.29 7.03
N PRO A 483 -13.57 22.69 8.24
CA PRO A 483 -12.62 23.02 9.29
C PRO A 483 -11.20 22.61 8.89
N ALA A 484 -10.19 23.38 9.33
CA ALA A 484 -8.77 23.15 9.07
C ALA A 484 -8.34 23.12 7.58
N PHE A 485 -9.20 23.49 6.63
CA PHE A 485 -8.86 23.50 5.20
C PHE A 485 -7.61 24.33 4.88
N GLU A 486 -7.54 25.56 5.40
CA GLU A 486 -6.40 26.45 5.17
C GLU A 486 -5.11 25.94 5.83
N GLU A 487 -5.22 25.19 6.93
CA GLU A 487 -4.09 24.55 7.60
C GLU A 487 -3.53 23.40 6.76
N TRP A 488 -4.39 22.51 6.26
CA TRP A 488 -4.00 21.42 5.37
C TRP A 488 -3.45 21.92 4.04
N LYS A 489 -4.04 22.98 3.49
CA LYS A 489 -3.53 23.68 2.31
C LYS A 489 -2.13 24.23 2.54
N THR A 490 -1.91 24.88 3.67
CA THR A 490 -0.58 25.39 4.06
C THR A 490 0.42 24.23 4.19
N ASN A 491 0.05 23.15 4.89
CA ASN A 491 0.91 21.97 5.09
C ASN A 491 1.25 21.26 3.77
N ALA A 492 0.32 21.18 2.82
CA ALA A 492 0.56 20.62 1.49
C ALA A 492 1.59 21.44 0.71
N LEU A 493 1.44 22.78 0.69
CA LEU A 493 2.41 23.68 0.07
C LEU A 493 3.80 23.59 0.72
N VAL A 494 3.86 23.59 2.06
CA VAL A 494 5.12 23.44 2.82
C VAL A 494 5.80 22.13 2.44
N SER A 495 5.05 21.02 2.37
CA SER A 495 5.59 19.70 2.03
C SER A 495 6.23 19.65 0.65
N ILE A 496 5.59 20.25 -0.36
CA ILE A 496 6.14 20.34 -1.72
C ILE A 496 7.43 21.16 -1.73
N ILE A 497 7.45 22.32 -1.05
CA ILE A 497 8.61 23.21 -1.04
C ILE A 497 9.77 22.61 -0.24
N VAL A 498 9.54 21.90 0.86
CA VAL A 498 10.62 21.29 1.64
C VAL A 498 11.27 20.13 0.90
N VAL A 499 10.49 19.34 0.16
CA VAL A 499 11.02 18.24 -0.65
C VAL A 499 11.70 18.76 -1.92
N CYS A 500 11.14 19.78 -2.57
CA CYS A 500 11.68 20.43 -3.77
C CYS A 500 11.86 21.95 -3.57
N PRO A 501 12.89 22.40 -2.82
CA PRO A 501 13.08 23.83 -2.50
C PRO A 501 13.27 24.74 -3.71
N ASP A 502 13.74 24.18 -4.83
CA ASP A 502 13.91 24.91 -6.08
C ASP A 502 12.58 25.44 -6.66
N LYS A 503 11.45 24.83 -6.29
CA LYS A 503 10.11 25.19 -6.78
C LYS A 503 9.50 26.41 -6.07
N ILE A 504 10.20 27.00 -5.09
CA ILE A 504 9.77 28.25 -4.47
C ILE A 504 9.60 29.39 -5.48
N THR A 505 10.40 29.40 -6.55
CA THR A 505 10.31 30.42 -7.60
C THR A 505 8.97 30.34 -8.32
N VAL A 506 8.46 29.13 -8.59
CA VAL A 506 7.14 28.90 -9.18
C VAL A 506 6.04 29.40 -8.24
N LEU A 507 6.18 29.15 -6.94
CA LEU A 507 5.22 29.61 -5.95
C LEU A 507 5.16 31.15 -5.87
N TYR A 508 6.31 31.83 -5.96
CA TYR A 508 6.35 33.29 -6.05
C TYR A 508 5.87 33.84 -7.39
N GLU A 509 6.13 33.15 -8.51
CA GLU A 509 5.53 33.50 -9.81
C GLU A 509 4.01 33.50 -9.72
N ILE A 510 3.42 32.49 -9.06
CA ILE A 510 1.97 32.42 -8.80
C ILE A 510 1.53 33.57 -7.89
N LEU A 511 2.25 33.84 -6.79
CA LEU A 511 1.94 34.94 -5.86
C LEU A 511 1.84 36.31 -6.56
N PHE A 512 2.73 36.59 -7.50
CA PHE A 512 2.80 37.89 -8.17
C PHE A 512 1.99 37.97 -9.46
N SER A 513 1.84 36.87 -10.20
CA SER A 513 1.25 36.89 -11.55
C SER A 513 -0.20 36.41 -11.59
N ALA A 514 -0.64 35.59 -10.62
CA ALA A 514 -1.99 35.04 -10.62
C ALA A 514 -2.98 35.96 -9.89
N GLU A 515 -4.24 35.91 -10.33
CA GLU A 515 -5.37 36.58 -9.67
C GLU A 515 -5.77 35.78 -8.42
N LEU A 516 -5.14 36.10 -7.30
CA LEU A 516 -5.34 35.42 -6.02
C LEU A 516 -6.10 36.30 -5.02
N SER A 517 -6.95 35.67 -4.22
CA SER A 517 -7.57 36.31 -3.06
C SER A 517 -6.53 36.69 -2.00
N LEU A 518 -6.86 37.63 -1.12
CA LEU A 518 -5.97 38.03 -0.02
C LEU A 518 -5.56 36.81 0.84
N GLN A 519 -6.53 35.95 1.17
CA GLN A 519 -6.29 34.74 1.97
C GLN A 519 -5.30 33.80 1.28
N GLN A 520 -5.46 33.55 -0.02
CA GLN A 520 -4.54 32.72 -0.80
C GLN A 520 -3.12 33.30 -0.79
N ARG A 521 -2.97 34.61 -0.93
CA ARG A 521 -1.66 35.28 -0.87
C ARG A 521 -1.02 35.14 0.51
N MET A 522 -1.81 35.26 1.59
CA MET A 522 -1.31 35.07 2.97
C MET A 522 -0.82 33.64 3.19
N VAL A 523 -1.57 32.64 2.73
CA VAL A 523 -1.21 31.21 2.83
C VAL A 523 0.10 30.90 2.12
N ILE A 524 0.30 31.45 0.91
CA ILE A 524 1.56 31.27 0.17
C ILE A 524 2.75 31.82 0.97
N LEU A 525 2.63 33.03 1.53
CA LEU A 525 3.69 33.65 2.32
C LEU A 525 3.97 32.87 3.60
N THR A 526 2.93 32.41 4.29
CA THR A 526 3.05 31.56 5.47
C THR A 526 3.77 30.24 5.14
N ALA A 527 3.36 29.57 4.06
CA ALA A 527 3.98 28.32 3.62
C ALA A 527 5.47 28.52 3.26
N ALA A 528 5.84 29.63 2.61
CA ALA A 528 7.23 29.95 2.32
C ALA A 528 8.08 30.12 3.60
N SER A 529 7.54 30.79 4.62
CA SER A 529 8.23 30.98 5.90
C SER A 529 8.40 29.68 6.68
N LEU A 530 7.37 28.84 6.74
CA LEU A 530 7.39 27.55 7.43
C LEU A 530 8.34 26.57 6.74
N ALA A 531 8.32 26.53 5.39
CA ALA A 531 9.28 25.71 4.64
C ALA A 531 10.72 26.17 4.84
N ALA A 532 10.98 27.48 4.92
CA ALA A 532 12.30 28.02 5.21
C ALA A 532 12.79 27.61 6.62
N ARG A 533 11.91 27.64 7.61
CA ARG A 533 12.19 27.22 8.99
C ARG A 533 12.47 25.73 9.10
N GLU A 534 11.67 24.90 8.42
CA GLU A 534 11.89 23.46 8.41
C GLU A 534 13.19 23.07 7.68
N LEU A 535 13.48 23.68 6.52
CA LEU A 535 14.74 23.48 5.81
C LEU A 535 15.94 23.93 6.63
N ARG A 536 15.74 24.90 7.53
CA ARG A 536 16.77 25.34 8.47
C ARG A 536 17.00 24.35 9.62
N GLY A 537 16.04 23.47 9.88
CA GLY A 537 16.07 22.51 10.99
C GLY A 537 15.34 23.00 12.24
N PHE A 538 14.49 24.03 12.14
CA PHE A 538 13.54 24.33 13.20
C PHE A 538 12.37 23.34 13.14
N ASN A 539 11.93 22.86 14.31
CA ASN A 539 10.74 22.03 14.44
C ASN A 539 9.60 22.92 14.90
N ASP A 540 8.66 23.19 13.99
CA ASP A 540 7.45 23.95 14.26
C ASP A 540 6.28 22.97 14.39
N ASP A 541 5.51 23.05 15.48
CA ASP A 541 4.37 22.15 15.76
C ASP A 541 3.26 22.26 14.72
N PHE A 542 3.17 23.40 14.04
CA PHE A 542 2.20 23.68 12.96
C PHE A 542 2.52 22.95 11.64
N VAL A 543 3.72 22.39 11.51
CA VAL A 543 4.12 21.64 10.30
C VAL A 543 3.95 20.16 10.57
N LEU A 544 2.92 19.59 9.97
CA LEU A 544 2.65 18.16 10.11
C LEU A 544 3.74 17.36 9.41
N LYS A 545 4.49 16.60 10.21
CA LYS A 545 5.51 15.67 9.74
C LYS A 545 4.92 14.28 9.90
N PRO A 546 4.57 13.59 8.81
CA PRO A 546 4.19 12.18 8.91
C PRO A 546 5.29 11.42 9.65
N VAL A 547 4.91 10.71 10.70
CA VAL A 547 5.81 9.83 11.44
C VAL A 547 6.10 8.65 10.53
N TYR A 548 7.38 8.41 10.29
CA TYR A 548 7.83 7.25 9.52
C TYR A 548 8.50 6.32 10.52
N ASP A 549 7.88 5.17 10.79
CA ASP A 549 8.51 4.16 11.60
C ASP A 549 9.57 3.45 10.75
N PHE A 550 10.78 4.02 10.70
CA PHE A 550 11.92 3.34 10.10
C PHE A 550 12.37 2.25 11.10
N PRO A 551 12.43 0.96 10.71
CA PRO A 551 12.92 -0.09 11.58
C PRO A 551 14.40 0.19 11.93
N THR A 552 14.61 0.81 13.09
CA THR A 552 15.93 1.23 13.55
C THR A 552 16.68 0.07 14.22
N LYS A 553 15.98 -1.05 14.45
CA LYS A 553 16.56 -2.29 14.96
C LYS A 553 17.41 -2.94 13.87
N ARG A 554 18.71 -3.07 14.14
CA ARG A 554 19.61 -3.88 13.31
C ARG A 554 19.07 -5.30 13.23
N LEU A 555 19.22 -5.92 12.05
CA LEU A 555 18.94 -7.33 11.83
C LEU A 555 19.69 -8.18 12.88
N PRO A 556 19.08 -9.24 13.45
CA PRO A 556 19.65 -9.99 14.58
C PRO A 556 21.04 -10.59 14.32
N TRP A 557 21.45 -10.76 13.06
CA TRP A 557 22.77 -11.28 12.71
C TRP A 557 23.87 -10.20 12.65
N ASP A 558 23.48 -8.92 12.66
CA ASP A 558 24.40 -7.78 12.57
C ASP A 558 24.89 -7.32 13.96
N THR A 559 24.38 -7.91 15.04
CA THR A 559 24.72 -7.52 16.43
C THR A 559 25.83 -8.34 17.08
N GLU A 560 26.17 -9.54 16.60
CA GLU A 560 27.06 -10.45 17.37
C GLU A 560 28.29 -11.00 16.62
N SER A 561 28.52 -10.68 15.35
CA SER A 561 29.55 -11.41 14.58
C SER A 561 30.78 -10.60 14.15
N ARG A 562 30.88 -9.29 14.42
CA ARG A 562 32.02 -8.48 13.90
C ARG A 562 32.67 -7.46 14.85
N SER A 563 32.00 -7.04 15.92
CA SER A 563 32.53 -6.04 16.86
C SER A 563 33.58 -6.60 17.83
N GLU A 564 33.54 -7.90 18.14
CA GLU A 564 34.44 -8.49 19.14
C GLU A 564 35.78 -9.02 18.58
N LYS A 565 35.92 -9.17 17.27
CA LYS A 565 37.17 -9.70 16.65
C LYS A 565 38.18 -8.65 16.20
N LEU A 566 37.93 -7.35 16.44
CA LEU A 566 38.84 -6.27 16.03
C LEU A 566 39.52 -5.53 17.19
N ASN A 567 39.22 -5.88 18.45
CA ASN A 567 39.79 -5.19 19.61
C ASN A 567 41.00 -5.89 20.26
N GLU A 568 41.48 -6.99 19.69
CA GLU A 568 42.71 -7.64 20.14
C GLU A 568 43.65 -7.86 18.96
N GLN A 569 44.26 -6.80 18.44
CA GLN A 569 45.65 -6.77 17.94
C GLN A 569 45.95 -5.44 17.26
N GLY A 570 46.97 -4.75 17.78
CA GLY A 570 47.80 -3.85 16.97
C GLY A 570 47.65 -2.36 17.25
N LYS A 571 48.42 -1.87 18.25
CA LYS A 571 49.00 -0.52 18.18
C LYS A 571 49.80 -0.42 16.87
N ILE A 572 49.46 0.50 15.97
CA ILE A 572 50.41 1.04 14.99
C ILE A 572 50.22 2.57 14.91
N GLN A 573 51.38 3.22 15.00
CA GLN A 573 51.65 4.65 15.03
C GLN A 573 51.39 5.35 13.69
N ASP A 574 51.32 6.68 13.76
CA ASP A 574 51.39 7.67 12.68
C ASP A 574 52.14 7.21 11.42
N VAL A 575 51.53 7.46 10.25
CA VAL A 575 52.27 7.78 9.02
C VAL A 575 51.50 8.84 8.23
N SER A 576 51.99 10.07 8.33
CA SER A 576 51.84 11.12 7.33
C SER A 576 52.54 10.74 6.02
N ASP A 577 51.97 11.18 4.91
CA ASP A 577 52.47 11.15 3.53
C ASP A 577 52.41 9.81 2.77
N ILE A 578 51.41 9.69 1.88
CA ILE A 578 51.58 9.27 0.48
C ILE A 578 50.48 9.98 -0.35
N LYS A 579 50.92 10.93 -1.19
CA LYS A 579 50.20 11.30 -2.41
C LYS A 579 50.36 10.17 -3.41
N ASN A 580 49.27 9.69 -4.01
CA ASN A 580 49.19 9.34 -5.44
C ASN A 580 47.77 9.00 -5.87
N LEU A 581 47.43 9.43 -7.08
CA LEU A 581 46.16 9.20 -7.77
C LEU A 581 45.82 7.71 -7.84
N GLY A 582 44.68 7.35 -7.28
CA GLY A 582 43.98 6.09 -7.52
C GLY A 582 42.52 6.31 -7.19
N THR A 583 41.62 5.99 -8.12
CA THR A 583 40.17 6.04 -7.91
C THR A 583 39.81 5.08 -6.78
N VAL A 584 39.64 5.62 -5.57
CA VAL A 584 39.19 4.85 -4.41
C VAL A 584 37.69 4.63 -4.57
N TRP A 585 37.29 3.35 -4.64
CA TRP A 585 35.89 2.94 -4.55
C TRP A 585 35.36 3.35 -3.17
N ARG A 586 34.68 4.50 -3.10
CA ARG A 586 33.98 4.94 -1.89
C ARG A 586 32.60 4.30 -1.88
N SER A 587 32.37 3.36 -0.96
CA SER A 587 31.02 2.82 -0.78
C SER A 587 30.11 3.90 -0.18
N LYS A 588 28.93 4.08 -0.78
CA LYS A 588 27.83 4.96 -0.30
C LYS A 588 27.43 4.68 1.17
N ARG A 589 27.80 3.51 1.70
CA ARG A 589 27.47 3.03 3.05
C ARG A 589 28.24 3.75 4.16
N LEU A 590 29.47 4.21 3.88
CA LEU A 590 30.32 4.93 4.84
C LEU A 590 29.85 6.39 5.05
N ASP A 591 29.19 6.99 4.05
CA ASP A 591 28.57 8.31 4.18
C ASP A 591 27.28 8.23 5.03
N ILE A 592 26.56 7.10 4.98
CA ILE A 592 25.35 6.85 5.79
C ILE A 592 25.71 6.73 7.27
N GLU A 593 26.79 6.02 7.62
CA GLU A 593 27.24 5.92 9.02
C GLU A 593 27.75 7.26 9.57
N LYS A 594 28.48 8.05 8.76
CA LYS A 594 28.84 9.44 9.13
C LYS A 594 27.63 10.35 9.25
N SER A 595 26.59 10.14 8.44
CA SER A 595 25.33 10.90 8.55
C SER A 595 24.52 10.55 9.81
N ARG A 596 24.59 9.29 10.27
CA ARG A 596 23.95 8.82 11.52
C ARG A 596 24.67 9.33 12.77
N LEU A 597 26.00 9.50 12.73
CA LEU A 597 26.78 10.10 13.82
C LEU A 597 26.61 11.62 13.93
N ASN A 598 26.18 12.29 12.84
CA ASN A 598 25.92 13.73 12.80
C ASN A 598 24.44 14.11 13.06
N SER A 599 23.57 13.15 13.38
CA SER A 599 22.12 13.38 13.57
C SER A 599 21.77 14.25 14.79
N THR A 600 22.74 14.55 15.66
CA THR A 600 22.62 15.54 16.75
C THR A 600 22.97 16.98 16.34
N GLN A 601 23.34 17.23 15.08
CA GLN A 601 23.50 18.59 14.56
C GLN A 601 22.50 18.85 13.43
N ASN A 602 21.52 19.72 13.69
CA ASN A 602 20.57 20.23 12.68
C ASN A 602 21.31 20.77 11.45
N ILE A 603 21.37 19.97 10.37
CA ILE A 603 21.99 20.37 9.12
C ILE A 603 21.12 21.42 8.46
N ASN A 604 21.64 22.65 8.32
CA ASN A 604 20.98 23.74 7.62
C ASN A 604 20.91 23.48 6.11
N LYS A 605 19.82 22.85 5.65
CA LYS A 605 19.53 22.60 4.22
C LYS A 605 19.06 23.86 3.51
N PHE A 606 18.52 24.83 4.25
CA PHE A 606 18.04 26.11 3.73
C PHE A 606 19.16 26.96 3.10
N ARG A 607 20.39 26.87 3.60
CA ARG A 607 21.53 27.67 3.12
C ARG A 607 21.67 27.68 1.60
N LYS A 608 21.51 26.54 0.92
CA LYS A 608 21.68 26.44 -0.54
C LYS A 608 20.61 27.23 -1.31
N TYR A 609 19.43 27.38 -0.73
CA TYR A 609 18.24 27.93 -1.39
C TYR A 609 17.86 29.31 -0.88
N ALA A 610 18.55 29.85 0.14
CA ALA A 610 18.25 31.13 0.77
C ALA A 610 18.09 32.30 -0.22
N THR A 611 18.92 32.35 -1.26
CA THR A 611 18.85 33.38 -2.32
C THR A 611 17.53 33.34 -3.08
N LYS A 612 17.01 32.15 -3.38
CA LYS A 612 15.73 31.95 -4.09
C LYS A 612 14.53 32.33 -3.24
N PHE A 613 14.64 32.20 -1.92
CA PHE A 613 13.56 32.58 -1.00
C PHE A 613 13.54 34.09 -0.71
N PHE A 614 14.70 34.71 -0.54
CA PHE A 614 14.80 36.10 -0.07
C PHE A 614 14.69 37.14 -1.19
N TYR A 615 15.53 37.05 -2.23
CA TYR A 615 15.65 38.13 -3.22
C TYR A 615 14.35 38.42 -3.98
N PRO A 616 13.59 37.42 -4.47
CA PRO A 616 12.33 37.71 -5.16
C PRO A 616 11.35 38.49 -4.29
N LEU A 617 11.25 38.15 -3.00
CA LEU A 617 10.36 38.85 -2.08
C LEU A 617 10.87 40.27 -1.75
N ALA A 618 12.17 40.43 -1.52
CA ALA A 618 12.76 41.74 -1.23
C ALA A 618 12.62 42.70 -2.42
N HIS A 619 12.91 42.24 -3.63
CA HIS A 619 12.77 43.05 -4.83
C HIS A 619 11.31 43.37 -5.15
N ALA A 620 10.39 42.42 -4.95
CA ALA A 620 8.96 42.69 -5.15
C ALA A 620 8.43 43.76 -4.17
N TRP A 621 8.94 43.81 -2.93
CA TRP A 621 8.61 44.90 -2.01
C TRP A 621 9.08 46.26 -2.56
N LEU A 622 10.35 46.35 -2.97
CA LEU A 622 10.96 47.60 -3.44
C LEU A 622 10.37 48.08 -4.77
N ASN A 623 9.90 47.16 -5.62
CA ASN A 623 9.21 47.49 -6.87
C ASN A 623 7.79 48.03 -6.63
N GLY A 624 7.28 47.95 -5.40
CA GLY A 624 5.96 48.42 -5.02
C GLY A 624 4.91 47.30 -5.11
N ILE A 625 4.29 47.01 -3.97
CA ILE A 625 3.11 46.14 -3.87
C ILE A 625 1.90 47.05 -3.66
N ASP A 626 0.86 46.90 -4.49
CA ASP A 626 -0.43 47.60 -4.34
C ASP A 626 -1.59 46.61 -4.40
N LEU A 627 -2.26 46.40 -3.25
CA LEU A 627 -3.47 45.57 -3.12
C LEU A 627 -4.72 46.37 -2.75
N GLY A 628 -4.70 47.71 -2.91
CA GLY A 628 -5.83 48.56 -2.58
C GLY A 628 -6.20 48.52 -1.08
N SER A 629 -7.46 48.20 -0.76
CA SER A 629 -8.06 48.38 0.58
C SER A 629 -7.42 47.55 1.70
N PHE A 630 -6.78 46.42 1.39
CA PHE A 630 -6.21 45.48 2.37
C PHE A 630 -4.68 45.50 2.42
N ASP A 631 -4.07 46.49 1.79
CA ASP A 631 -2.63 46.59 1.58
C ASP A 631 -1.83 46.59 2.89
N LYS A 632 -2.32 47.27 3.94
CA LYS A 632 -1.63 47.34 5.24
C LYS A 632 -1.51 45.98 5.94
N LEU A 633 -2.58 45.18 5.94
CA LEU A 633 -2.58 43.86 6.58
C LEU A 633 -1.63 42.91 5.84
N PHE A 634 -1.73 42.90 4.51
CA PHE A 634 -0.86 42.10 3.65
C PHE A 634 0.61 42.44 3.84
N LYS A 635 0.96 43.73 3.75
CA LYS A 635 2.35 44.17 3.88
C LYS A 635 2.95 43.91 5.26
N MET A 636 2.14 43.96 6.32
CA MET A 636 2.57 43.57 7.68
C MET A 636 2.97 42.09 7.73
N HIS A 637 2.13 41.20 7.19
CA HIS A 637 2.44 39.76 7.12
C HIS A 637 3.65 39.49 6.21
N TYR A 638 3.71 40.16 5.07
CA TYR A 638 4.81 40.06 4.12
C TYR A 638 6.16 40.40 4.75
N LEU A 639 6.22 41.49 5.52
CA LEU A 639 7.43 41.93 6.21
C LEU A 639 7.84 40.92 7.30
N SER A 640 6.88 40.40 8.06
CA SER A 640 7.11 39.34 9.05
C SER A 640 7.72 38.09 8.41
N VAL A 641 7.16 37.64 7.28
CA VAL A 641 7.66 36.48 6.52
C VAL A 641 9.08 36.73 5.97
N LEU A 642 9.34 37.91 5.41
CA LEU A 642 10.67 38.28 4.92
C LEU A 642 11.71 38.28 6.05
N ARG A 643 11.33 38.77 7.23
CA ARG A 643 12.15 38.75 8.45
C ARG A 643 12.44 37.32 8.95
N MET A 644 11.47 36.42 8.86
CA MET A 644 11.69 35.00 9.18
C MET A 644 12.67 34.36 8.20
N ILE A 645 12.48 34.59 6.90
CA ILE A 645 13.32 34.04 5.83
C ILE A 645 14.79 34.50 5.97
N ILE A 646 15.04 35.78 6.22
CA ILE A 646 16.41 36.27 6.41
C ILE A 646 17.04 35.68 7.69
N THR A 647 16.26 35.51 8.76
CA THR A 647 16.73 34.85 9.98
C THR A 647 17.14 33.40 9.71
N CYS A 648 16.37 32.67 8.90
CA CYS A 648 16.70 31.30 8.48
C CYS A 648 17.94 31.25 7.56
N ALA A 649 18.23 32.31 6.80
CA ALA A 649 19.36 32.37 5.89
C ALA A 649 20.72 32.35 6.61
N ASN A 650 20.84 32.90 7.83
CA ASN A 650 22.11 32.99 8.56
C ASN A 650 22.60 31.64 9.14
N PRO A 651 23.69 30.97 8.70
CA PRO A 651 24.78 31.56 7.93
C PRO A 651 24.67 31.30 6.42
N HIS A 652 24.70 32.39 5.65
CA HIS A 652 24.83 32.39 4.19
C HIS A 652 26.01 33.27 3.79
N PHE A 653 26.68 32.98 2.67
CA PHE A 653 27.83 33.77 2.23
C PHE A 653 27.43 35.19 1.77
N GLU A 654 26.21 35.35 1.26
CA GLU A 654 25.58 36.63 0.92
C GLU A 654 24.70 37.19 2.05
N PHE A 655 24.89 36.76 3.29
CA PHE A 655 24.01 37.22 4.37
C PHE A 655 24.09 38.75 4.58
N GLU A 656 25.29 39.32 4.47
CA GLU A 656 25.51 40.77 4.58
C GLU A 656 24.72 41.55 3.52
N THR A 657 24.75 41.09 2.25
CA THR A 657 23.99 41.76 1.17
C THR A 657 22.48 41.61 1.38
N MET A 658 22.02 40.45 1.85
CA MET A 658 20.62 40.27 2.24
C MET A 658 20.21 41.22 3.38
N GLN A 659 21.08 41.45 4.37
CA GLN A 659 20.82 42.40 5.45
C GLN A 659 20.73 43.83 4.94
N THR A 660 21.63 44.27 4.06
CA THR A 660 21.56 45.63 3.48
C THR A 660 20.26 45.85 2.71
N LEU A 661 19.81 44.88 1.92
CA LEU A 661 18.51 44.92 1.23
C LEU A 661 17.34 44.91 2.21
N MET A 662 17.42 44.13 3.29
CA MET A 662 16.40 44.13 4.33
C MET A 662 16.30 45.49 5.04
N GLU A 663 17.42 46.17 5.28
CA GLU A 663 17.42 47.53 5.84
C GLU A 663 16.74 48.54 4.90
N GLU A 664 16.94 48.42 3.59
CA GLU A 664 16.21 49.24 2.61
C GLU A 664 14.70 48.99 2.66
N VAL A 665 14.30 47.71 2.70
CA VAL A 665 12.90 47.31 2.86
C VAL A 665 12.30 47.86 4.16
N LEU A 666 13.03 47.78 5.28
CA LEU A 666 12.56 48.33 6.57
C LEU A 666 12.45 49.85 6.56
N LYS A 667 13.42 50.56 5.96
CA LYS A 667 13.34 52.03 5.78
C LYS A 667 12.12 52.40 4.95
N ASP A 668 11.81 51.64 3.91
CA ASP A 668 10.64 51.87 3.09
C ASP A 668 9.32 51.55 3.81
N ALA A 669 9.28 50.48 4.60
CA ALA A 669 8.13 50.14 5.45
C ALA A 669 7.80 51.24 6.49
N ILE A 670 8.83 51.86 7.08
CA ILE A 670 8.68 53.00 7.99
C ILE A 670 8.08 54.21 7.24
N LYS A 671 8.54 54.50 6.02
CA LYS A 671 7.96 55.56 5.18
C LYS A 671 6.49 55.29 4.87
N GLN A 672 6.12 54.04 4.64
CA GLN A 672 4.73 53.61 4.38
C GLN A 672 3.87 53.48 5.65
N GLN A 673 4.40 53.81 6.85
CA GLN A 673 3.70 53.70 8.15
C GLN A 673 3.17 52.29 8.48
N ILE A 674 3.91 51.26 8.07
CA ILE A 674 3.57 49.87 8.33
C ILE A 674 4.21 49.46 9.66
N PRO A 675 3.46 48.86 10.59
CA PRO A 675 4.00 48.45 11.88
C PRO A 675 5.02 47.33 11.69
N ILE A 676 6.19 47.49 12.31
CA ILE A 676 7.24 46.47 12.36
C ILE A 676 6.99 45.68 13.66
N SER A 677 6.35 44.51 13.57
CA SER A 677 6.26 43.55 14.67
C SER A 677 7.49 42.64 14.69
#